data_AF-A0A522S145-F1
#
_entry.id   AF-A0A522S145-F1
#
_cell.length_a   1.000
_cell.length_b   1.000
_cell.length_c   1.000
_cell.angle_alpha   90.00
_cell.angle_beta   90.00
_cell.angle_gamma   90.00
#
_symmetry.space_group_name_H-M   'P 1'
#
loop_
_entity.id
_entity.type
_entity.pdbx_description
1 polymer ?
#
loop_
_entity_poly.entity_id
_entity_poly.type
_entity_poly.pdbx_seq_one_letter_code
_entity_poly.pdbx_strand_id
1 'polypeptide(L)'
;MEKLTAGDPATESADLVAENIGRLKALFPELVTEGKDGASLNVDVLKQLVGDKTLTDADEKYGLNWFGKRRARQLALTPSTGTLRPCPEDSVDWDTTQNLMIEGDNLEVLKLLQKSYAGKVKLIYIDPPYNRDADVIYPDDFSSPITSYQMLVGQRDTDGRRLTSASEASGRFHTAWLDMMYPRLTAARSLLRPDGVMFVSIDDTEVGNIRALCDAVFGQENFCGVIKRRAARKTAFLSKRMTDMCDYVVAYVRSDSAAPLTAGEVSDGTRPVFNEGNKETTRQLRVGAVAKCPDGTYAKGARSVRTLSFELLDDLVVRSGRVLNEITVLGPWRINQEVLDQSLFVTRNVGFRRTMLADELGKAKLLNDLLDDSSCYNEAGTEELQALFGAGAFPNPKPRGLIEYLVSAASVQDREIVMDFFGGSGTTGHAVMAKNSEDGVAREYVLVQLPEPVDPANADQKAAADFCDQLGKPRTIAELTKERLRRAGAKVKADNPGWHGDTGFRVFKLDSSNIRAWRPHPEDLGKALEESVEHLSSERTEGDVLYELLLKLGLDLCVPIEEHTIAGATVHSVGGGTLIACLAEKIERDKVEALAQGIVKWHEEQNPAGDITCVFRDSAFADDVAKTNLAAILEQHGIANIRSL
;
A
#
# COMPACT_ATOMS: atom_id res chain seq x y z
N MET A 1 0.16 -38.04 9.49
CA MET A 1 0.91 -37.10 8.61
C MET A 1 0.16 -36.97 7.27
N GLU A 2 -0.32 -35.77 6.97
CA GLU A 2 -1.06 -35.47 5.72
C GLU A 2 -0.11 -34.98 4.62
N LYS A 3 -0.31 -35.44 3.37
CA LYS A 3 0.52 -35.03 2.21
C LYS A 3 -0.06 -33.79 1.55
N LEU A 4 0.80 -32.81 1.26
CA LEU A 4 0.49 -31.57 0.55
C LEU A 4 0.80 -31.72 -0.94
N THR A 5 -0.22 -31.77 -1.77
CA THR A 5 -0.12 -31.80 -3.23
C THR A 5 -0.51 -30.45 -3.83
N ALA A 6 -0.04 -30.14 -5.04
CA ALA A 6 -0.27 -28.81 -5.65
C ALA A 6 -1.74 -28.45 -5.95
N GLY A 7 -2.68 -29.39 -5.80
CA GLY A 7 -4.12 -29.12 -5.91
C GLY A 7 -4.80 -28.91 -4.56
N ASP A 8 -4.07 -29.01 -3.45
CA ASP A 8 -4.64 -28.82 -2.12
C ASP A 8 -4.84 -27.32 -1.84
N PRO A 9 -5.93 -26.91 -1.17
CA PRO A 9 -6.17 -25.50 -0.80
C PRO A 9 -5.04 -24.88 0.06
N ALA A 10 -4.28 -25.72 0.76
CA ALA A 10 -3.09 -25.28 1.51
C ALA A 10 -1.95 -24.82 0.59
N THR A 11 -1.92 -25.26 -0.67
CA THR A 11 -0.86 -24.98 -1.65
C THR A 11 -1.16 -23.84 -2.62
N GLU A 12 -2.33 -23.25 -2.52
CA GLU A 12 -2.74 -22.06 -3.29
C GLU A 12 -2.81 -20.82 -2.39
N SER A 13 -2.96 -19.63 -2.98
CA SER A 13 -3.33 -18.43 -2.21
C SER A 13 -4.71 -18.59 -1.55
N ALA A 14 -5.16 -17.60 -0.77
CA ALA A 14 -6.47 -17.68 -0.11
C ALA A 14 -7.62 -17.88 -1.12
N ASP A 15 -8.51 -18.84 -0.85
CA ASP A 15 -9.75 -19.02 -1.60
C ASP A 15 -10.81 -18.04 -1.08
N LEU A 16 -10.89 -16.89 -1.73
CA LEU A 16 -11.84 -15.83 -1.39
C LEU A 16 -13.30 -16.26 -1.59
N VAL A 17 -13.58 -17.18 -2.51
CA VAL A 17 -14.97 -17.63 -2.75
C VAL A 17 -15.43 -18.51 -1.58
N ALA A 18 -14.61 -19.47 -1.17
CA ALA A 18 -14.90 -20.30 0.00
C ALA A 18 -15.00 -19.46 1.28
N GLU A 19 -14.11 -18.48 1.48
CA GLU A 19 -14.17 -17.58 2.63
C GLU A 19 -15.45 -16.74 2.65
N ASN A 20 -15.85 -16.17 1.51
CA ASN A 20 -17.09 -15.40 1.40
C ASN A 20 -18.32 -16.26 1.71
N ILE A 21 -18.37 -17.51 1.24
CA ILE A 21 -19.44 -18.46 1.58
C ILE A 21 -19.40 -18.75 3.10
N GLY A 22 -18.22 -18.92 3.69
CA GLY A 22 -18.06 -19.11 5.13
C GLY A 22 -18.57 -17.92 5.96
N ARG A 23 -18.24 -16.69 5.57
CA ARG A 23 -18.73 -15.46 6.21
C ARG A 23 -20.25 -15.32 6.09
N LEU A 24 -20.80 -15.60 4.90
CA LEU A 24 -22.24 -15.62 4.69
C LEU A 24 -22.93 -16.68 5.56
N LYS A 25 -22.36 -17.88 5.67
CA LYS A 25 -22.85 -18.95 6.55
C LYS A 25 -22.80 -18.54 8.02
N ALA A 26 -21.75 -17.83 8.46
CA ALA A 26 -21.62 -17.37 9.83
C ALA A 26 -22.68 -16.31 10.19
N LEU A 27 -23.00 -15.40 9.25
CA LEU A 27 -24.03 -14.39 9.43
C LEU A 27 -25.45 -14.96 9.26
N PHE A 28 -25.63 -15.86 8.29
CA PHE A 28 -26.91 -16.40 7.84
C PHE A 28 -26.78 -17.92 7.59
N PRO A 29 -26.80 -18.77 8.63
CA PRO A 29 -26.57 -20.21 8.47
C PRO A 29 -27.60 -20.88 7.55
N GLU A 30 -28.85 -20.42 7.61
CA GLU A 30 -30.00 -20.88 6.82
C GLU A 30 -29.92 -20.51 5.32
N LEU A 31 -28.97 -19.67 4.94
CA LEU A 31 -28.70 -19.33 3.53
C LEU A 31 -28.05 -20.48 2.76
N VAL A 32 -27.32 -21.35 3.46
CA VAL A 32 -26.55 -22.43 2.85
C VAL A 32 -27.40 -23.72 2.83
N THR A 33 -27.62 -24.24 1.63
CA THR A 33 -28.32 -25.50 1.36
C THR A 33 -27.38 -26.53 0.73
N GLU A 34 -27.83 -27.76 0.58
CA GLU A 34 -27.09 -28.79 -0.15
C GLU A 34 -27.51 -28.82 -1.63
N GLY A 35 -26.53 -28.75 -2.53
CA GLY A 35 -26.69 -28.90 -3.98
C GLY A 35 -25.87 -30.05 -4.55
N LYS A 36 -25.93 -30.22 -5.88
CA LYS A 36 -25.28 -31.34 -6.59
C LYS A 36 -23.76 -31.39 -6.42
N ASP A 37 -23.12 -30.24 -6.22
CA ASP A 37 -21.66 -30.10 -6.11
C ASP A 37 -21.21 -29.58 -4.72
N GLY A 38 -22.08 -29.67 -3.70
CA GLY A 38 -21.79 -29.24 -2.32
C GLY A 38 -22.66 -28.08 -1.83
N ALA A 39 -22.14 -27.29 -0.88
CA ALA A 39 -22.83 -26.16 -0.27
C ALA A 39 -23.27 -25.12 -1.31
N SER A 40 -24.57 -24.88 -1.41
CA SER A 40 -25.20 -23.95 -2.35
C SER A 40 -25.87 -22.80 -1.61
N LEU A 41 -25.91 -21.61 -2.18
CA LEU A 41 -26.58 -20.45 -1.57
C LEU A 41 -28.01 -20.31 -2.11
N ASN A 42 -28.99 -20.27 -1.22
CA ASN A 42 -30.38 -20.01 -1.60
C ASN A 42 -30.64 -18.49 -1.65
N VAL A 43 -30.59 -17.92 -2.85
CA VAL A 43 -30.79 -16.48 -3.07
C VAL A 43 -32.13 -16.00 -2.53
N ASP A 44 -33.20 -16.80 -2.61
CA ASP A 44 -34.53 -16.43 -2.12
C ASP A 44 -34.56 -16.32 -0.59
N VAL A 45 -33.83 -17.20 0.11
CA VAL A 45 -33.63 -17.10 1.56
C VAL A 45 -32.84 -15.84 1.90
N LEU A 46 -31.80 -15.48 1.12
CA LEU A 46 -31.10 -14.21 1.33
C LEU A 46 -32.07 -13.04 1.27
N LYS A 47 -32.96 -13.01 0.26
CA LYS A 47 -33.95 -11.94 0.09
C LYS A 47 -34.88 -11.82 1.30
N GLN A 48 -35.31 -12.95 1.85
CA GLN A 48 -36.14 -12.98 3.05
C GLN A 48 -35.39 -12.45 4.28
N LEU A 49 -34.11 -12.80 4.43
CA LEU A 49 -33.29 -12.40 5.59
C LEU A 49 -32.90 -10.92 5.59
N VAL A 50 -32.58 -10.34 4.43
CA VAL A 50 -32.25 -8.91 4.31
C VAL A 50 -33.49 -8.03 4.08
N GLY A 51 -34.66 -8.66 3.91
CA GLY A 51 -35.95 -8.05 3.62
C GLY A 51 -36.10 -7.63 2.16
N ASP A 52 -37.11 -8.13 1.46
CA ASP A 52 -37.38 -7.88 0.03
C ASP A 52 -37.35 -6.40 -0.40
N LYS A 53 -37.62 -5.45 0.50
CA LYS A 53 -37.58 -4.00 0.22
C LYS A 53 -36.17 -3.43 0.03
N THR A 54 -35.11 -4.13 0.47
CA THR A 54 -33.71 -3.69 0.28
C THR A 54 -33.12 -4.14 -1.05
N LEU A 55 -33.80 -5.05 -1.76
CA LEU A 55 -33.36 -5.59 -3.04
C LEU A 55 -34.15 -4.96 -4.18
N THR A 56 -33.46 -4.19 -5.03
CA THR A 56 -34.06 -3.59 -6.23
C THR A 56 -33.56 -4.32 -7.48
N ASP A 57 -34.50 -4.87 -8.25
CA ASP A 57 -34.32 -5.42 -9.61
C ASP A 57 -34.35 -4.29 -10.66
N ALA A 58 -33.91 -3.08 -10.30
CA ALA A 58 -33.86 -1.97 -11.25
C ALA A 58 -32.80 -2.28 -12.33
N ASP A 59 -33.23 -2.33 -13.59
CA ASP A 59 -32.37 -2.58 -14.77
C ASP A 59 -31.24 -1.54 -14.90
N GLU A 60 -31.42 -0.34 -14.35
CA GLU A 60 -30.40 0.71 -14.28
C GLU A 60 -29.89 0.88 -12.85
N LYS A 61 -28.80 0.17 -12.51
CA LYS A 61 -28.03 0.43 -11.29
C LYS A 61 -27.04 1.55 -11.55
N TYR A 62 -27.12 2.64 -10.78
CA TYR A 62 -26.06 3.64 -10.74
C TYR A 62 -24.73 2.94 -10.40
N GLY A 63 -23.75 3.02 -11.29
CA GLY A 63 -22.46 2.38 -11.11
C GLY A 63 -21.62 2.38 -12.38
N LEU A 64 -20.29 2.32 -12.22
CA LEU A 64 -19.36 2.24 -13.33
C LEU A 64 -19.47 0.89 -14.03
N ASN A 65 -19.89 0.86 -15.30
CA ASN A 65 -19.91 -0.35 -16.11
C ASN A 65 -18.97 -0.20 -17.31
N TRP A 66 -18.17 -1.24 -17.57
CA TRP A 66 -17.26 -1.32 -18.73
C TRP A 66 -17.21 -2.75 -19.27
N PHE A 67 -16.78 -2.89 -20.52
CA PHE A 67 -16.57 -4.19 -21.15
C PHE A 67 -15.39 -4.91 -20.50
N GLY A 68 -15.52 -6.15 -20.03
CA GLY A 68 -14.42 -6.84 -19.33
C GLY A 68 -14.53 -6.85 -17.80
N LYS A 69 -15.38 -6.01 -17.20
CA LYS A 69 -15.65 -5.98 -15.75
C LYS A 69 -15.92 -7.37 -15.13
N ARG A 70 -16.65 -8.24 -15.82
CA ARG A 70 -16.92 -9.62 -15.36
C ARG A 70 -15.63 -10.46 -15.28
N ARG A 71 -14.75 -10.34 -16.28
CA ARG A 71 -13.44 -10.99 -16.31
C ARG A 71 -12.53 -10.43 -15.21
N ALA A 72 -12.47 -9.11 -15.05
CA ALA A 72 -11.70 -8.46 -14.00
C ALA A 72 -12.14 -8.92 -12.59
N ARG A 73 -13.45 -9.08 -12.36
CA ARG A 73 -13.99 -9.69 -11.13
C ARG A 73 -13.54 -11.14 -10.93
N GLN A 74 -13.59 -11.95 -11.98
CA GLN A 74 -13.16 -13.35 -11.89
C GLN A 74 -11.66 -13.44 -11.59
N LEU A 75 -10.83 -12.58 -12.20
CA LEU A 75 -9.39 -12.55 -11.98
C LEU A 75 -9.03 -12.18 -10.53
N ALA A 76 -9.79 -11.26 -9.93
CA ALA A 76 -9.64 -10.89 -8.52
C ALA A 76 -9.96 -12.04 -7.55
N LEU A 77 -10.81 -12.99 -7.96
CA LEU A 77 -11.22 -14.16 -7.18
C LEU A 77 -10.38 -15.42 -7.47
N THR A 78 -9.56 -15.39 -8.52
CA THR A 78 -8.75 -16.55 -8.92
C THR A 78 -7.51 -16.66 -8.03
N PRO A 79 -7.32 -17.78 -7.31
CA PRO A 79 -6.13 -18.00 -6.50
C PRO A 79 -4.84 -17.99 -7.34
N SER A 80 -3.75 -17.55 -6.74
CA SER A 80 -2.40 -17.67 -7.32
C SER A 80 -1.80 -19.03 -6.97
N THR A 81 -1.09 -19.61 -7.94
CA THR A 81 -0.27 -20.83 -7.79
C THR A 81 1.23 -20.52 -7.82
N GLY A 82 1.61 -19.24 -7.80
CA GLY A 82 3.00 -18.81 -7.74
C GLY A 82 3.62 -18.93 -6.34
N THR A 83 4.88 -18.53 -6.25
CA THR A 83 5.62 -18.41 -4.99
C THR A 83 6.55 -17.20 -5.03
N LEU A 84 7.15 -16.85 -3.89
CA LEU A 84 8.16 -15.80 -3.81
C LEU A 84 9.51 -16.41 -3.42
N ARG A 85 10.47 -16.29 -4.34
CA ARG A 85 11.83 -16.78 -4.14
C ARG A 85 12.67 -15.78 -3.34
N PRO A 86 13.30 -16.16 -2.23
CA PRO A 86 14.21 -15.29 -1.49
C PRO A 86 15.46 -14.96 -2.32
N CYS A 87 15.95 -13.72 -2.26
CA CYS A 87 17.21 -13.30 -2.89
C CYS A 87 18.09 -12.54 -1.88
N PRO A 88 18.73 -13.24 -0.91
CA PRO A 88 19.59 -12.61 0.09
C PRO A 88 20.73 -11.79 -0.51
N GLU A 89 21.25 -12.21 -1.68
CA GLU A 89 22.32 -11.53 -2.42
C GLU A 89 21.92 -10.17 -3.00
N ASP A 90 20.63 -9.96 -3.24
CA ASP A 90 20.08 -8.68 -3.69
C ASP A 90 19.57 -7.83 -2.51
N SER A 91 19.58 -8.38 -1.28
CA SER A 91 19.01 -7.76 -0.08
C SER A 91 20.02 -6.89 0.69
N VAL A 92 19.52 -6.10 1.63
CA VAL A 92 20.33 -5.31 2.58
C VAL A 92 19.86 -5.62 3.99
N ASP A 93 20.79 -5.92 4.90
CA ASP A 93 20.52 -6.23 6.31
C ASP A 93 19.46 -7.35 6.49
N TRP A 94 19.57 -8.43 5.70
CA TRP A 94 18.60 -9.54 5.58
C TRP A 94 18.06 -10.04 6.93
N ASP A 95 18.95 -10.31 7.89
CA ASP A 95 18.59 -10.93 9.17
C ASP A 95 17.81 -9.99 10.10
N THR A 96 18.01 -8.67 9.96
CA THR A 96 17.46 -7.68 10.90
C THR A 96 16.34 -6.83 10.32
N THR A 97 16.33 -6.65 9.00
CA THR A 97 15.35 -5.77 8.35
C THR A 97 13.94 -6.34 8.39
N GLN A 98 12.96 -5.45 8.40
CA GLN A 98 11.54 -5.78 8.34
C GLN A 98 10.88 -5.25 7.06
N ASN A 99 11.66 -4.62 6.19
CA ASN A 99 11.17 -4.08 4.93
C ASN A 99 11.27 -5.10 3.78
N LEU A 100 10.36 -5.00 2.83
CA LEU A 100 10.29 -5.89 1.67
C LEU A 100 10.38 -5.12 0.35
N MET A 101 11.13 -5.67 -0.59
CA MET A 101 11.14 -5.28 -2.00
C MET A 101 10.87 -6.51 -2.86
N ILE A 102 9.67 -6.61 -3.42
CA ILE A 102 9.21 -7.77 -4.19
C ILE A 102 9.24 -7.44 -5.68
N GLU A 103 9.96 -8.24 -6.44
CA GLU A 103 10.06 -8.14 -7.90
C GLU A 103 9.07 -9.09 -8.56
N GLY A 104 8.09 -8.57 -9.30
CA GLY A 104 7.05 -9.40 -9.94
C GLY A 104 5.82 -8.62 -10.36
N ASP A 105 4.87 -9.32 -10.99
CA ASP A 105 3.54 -8.75 -11.24
C ASP A 105 2.82 -8.49 -9.92
N ASN A 106 2.35 -7.26 -9.76
CA ASN A 106 1.77 -6.82 -8.50
C ASN A 106 0.44 -7.51 -8.17
N LEU A 107 -0.38 -7.93 -9.14
CA LEU A 107 -1.62 -8.63 -8.83
C LEU A 107 -1.34 -9.99 -8.21
N GLU A 108 -0.42 -10.76 -8.79
CA GLU A 108 -0.04 -12.07 -8.27
C GLU A 108 0.66 -11.97 -6.92
N VAL A 109 1.56 -11.00 -6.75
CA VAL A 109 2.19 -10.73 -5.45
C VAL A 109 1.14 -10.37 -4.39
N LEU A 110 0.19 -9.47 -4.70
CA LEU A 110 -0.87 -9.10 -3.75
C LEU A 110 -1.72 -10.30 -3.33
N LYS A 111 -2.00 -11.25 -4.25
CA LYS A 111 -2.71 -12.50 -3.93
C LYS A 111 -1.90 -13.41 -3.00
N LEU A 112 -0.60 -13.59 -3.27
CA LEU A 112 0.28 -14.41 -2.43
C LEU A 112 0.41 -13.84 -1.01
N LEU A 113 0.41 -12.52 -0.87
CA LEU A 113 0.48 -11.86 0.44
C LEU A 113 -0.83 -11.92 1.23
N GLN A 114 -1.96 -12.35 0.66
CA GLN A 114 -3.26 -12.35 1.36
C GLN A 114 -3.25 -13.15 2.65
N LYS A 115 -2.65 -14.34 2.67
CA LYS A 115 -2.61 -15.18 3.88
C LYS A 115 -1.79 -14.54 5.01
N SER A 116 -0.65 -13.94 4.69
CA SER A 116 0.28 -13.39 5.68
C SER A 116 -0.02 -11.94 6.08
N TYR A 117 -0.59 -11.12 5.20
CA TYR A 117 -0.73 -9.67 5.37
C TYR A 117 -2.18 -9.16 5.35
N ALA A 118 -3.19 -10.03 5.21
CA ALA A 118 -4.60 -9.62 5.28
C ALA A 118 -4.89 -8.82 6.55
N GLY A 119 -5.48 -7.64 6.38
CA GLY A 119 -5.83 -6.77 7.49
C GLY A 119 -4.67 -6.21 8.30
N LYS A 120 -3.41 -6.21 7.79
CA LYS A 120 -2.23 -5.72 8.52
C LYS A 120 -1.66 -4.40 7.99
N VAL A 121 -1.94 -4.03 6.74
CA VAL A 121 -1.38 -2.83 6.11
C VAL A 121 -2.08 -1.56 6.59
N LYS A 122 -1.33 -0.59 7.13
CA LYS A 122 -1.91 0.68 7.60
C LYS A 122 -2.15 1.66 6.46
N LEU A 123 -1.18 1.78 5.55
CA LEU A 123 -1.21 2.74 4.47
C LEU A 123 -0.86 2.05 3.16
N ILE A 124 -1.69 2.23 2.15
CA ILE A 124 -1.32 1.94 0.77
C ILE A 124 -1.21 3.26 0.02
N TYR A 125 -0.06 3.49 -0.61
CA TYR A 125 0.13 4.53 -1.60
C TYR A 125 0.46 3.88 -2.93
N ILE A 126 -0.16 4.34 -4.02
CA ILE A 126 0.22 3.91 -5.36
C ILE A 126 0.28 5.07 -6.35
N ASP A 127 1.20 4.94 -7.29
CA ASP A 127 1.37 5.79 -8.46
C ASP A 127 1.22 4.95 -9.73
N PRO A 128 -0.02 4.53 -10.08
CA PRO A 128 -0.27 3.72 -11.28
C PRO A 128 0.05 4.52 -12.56
N PRO A 129 0.19 3.86 -13.73
CA PRO A 129 0.27 4.58 -15.01
C PRO A 129 -0.98 5.46 -15.20
N TYR A 130 -0.80 6.70 -15.69
CA TYR A 130 -1.89 7.69 -15.81
C TYR A 130 -2.73 7.51 -17.08
N ASN A 131 -2.42 6.49 -17.89
CA ASN A 131 -3.07 6.17 -19.16
C ASN A 131 -2.92 7.27 -20.22
N ARG A 132 -1.77 7.97 -20.23
CA ARG A 132 -1.40 8.89 -21.31
C ARG A 132 -0.96 8.09 -22.54
N ASP A 133 -0.97 8.70 -23.75
CA ASP A 133 -0.58 8.10 -25.05
C ASP A 133 0.79 7.37 -25.09
N ALA A 134 1.58 7.43 -24.01
CA ALA A 134 2.90 6.81 -23.85
C ALA A 134 3.01 5.87 -22.63
N ASP A 135 1.98 5.70 -21.81
CA ASP A 135 2.04 4.89 -20.59
C ASP A 135 1.92 3.39 -20.90
N VAL A 136 2.77 2.58 -20.25
CA VAL A 136 2.75 1.13 -20.37
C VAL A 136 1.63 0.58 -19.47
N ILE A 137 0.60 -0.01 -20.07
CA ILE A 137 -0.46 -0.73 -19.36
C ILE A 137 -0.07 -2.21 -19.27
N TYR A 138 -0.16 -2.78 -18.08
CA TYR A 138 0.24 -4.15 -17.76
C TYR A 138 -0.72 -5.14 -18.43
N PRO A 139 -0.24 -6.08 -19.28
CA PRO A 139 -1.09 -7.13 -19.82
C PRO A 139 -1.33 -8.22 -18.77
N ASP A 140 -2.60 -8.56 -18.50
CA ASP A 140 -2.99 -9.65 -17.59
C ASP A 140 -2.85 -11.06 -18.26
N ASP A 141 -1.93 -11.23 -19.23
CA ASP A 141 -1.66 -12.52 -19.90
C ASP A 141 -0.24 -13.02 -19.57
N PHE A 142 -0.18 -14.06 -18.75
CA PHE A 142 1.04 -14.66 -18.21
C PHE A 142 1.69 -15.70 -19.14
N SER A 143 1.06 -16.02 -20.27
CA SER A 143 1.54 -17.10 -21.16
C SER A 143 2.59 -16.65 -22.18
N SER A 144 2.85 -15.35 -22.31
CA SER A 144 3.80 -14.80 -23.27
C SER A 144 4.76 -13.80 -22.63
N PRO A 145 6.07 -13.84 -22.96
CA PRO A 145 6.99 -12.79 -22.57
C PRO A 145 6.51 -11.45 -23.12
N ILE A 146 6.55 -10.43 -22.25
CA ILE A 146 6.19 -9.02 -22.43
C ILE A 146 6.08 -8.64 -23.91
N THR A 147 4.88 -8.80 -24.47
CA THR A 147 4.54 -8.21 -25.76
C THR A 147 4.10 -6.78 -25.45
N SER A 148 4.81 -5.78 -25.96
CA SER A 148 4.49 -4.37 -25.71
C SER A 148 3.01 -4.11 -25.95
N TYR A 149 2.33 -3.46 -25.00
CA TYR A 149 0.90 -3.13 -25.06
C TYR A 149 0.45 -2.56 -26.41
N GLN A 150 1.29 -1.74 -27.05
CA GLN A 150 1.04 -1.16 -28.38
C GLN A 150 0.74 -2.22 -29.46
N MET A 151 1.29 -3.43 -29.35
CA MET A 151 0.91 -4.56 -30.22
C MET A 151 -0.40 -5.22 -29.77
N LEU A 152 -0.64 -5.32 -28.47
CA LEU A 152 -1.81 -5.98 -27.87
C LEU A 152 -3.12 -5.21 -28.10
N VAL A 153 -3.09 -3.88 -28.09
CA VAL A 153 -4.22 -3.02 -28.52
C VAL A 153 -4.27 -2.75 -30.03
N GLY A 154 -3.37 -3.35 -30.81
CA GLY A 154 -3.34 -3.19 -32.27
C GLY A 154 -2.97 -1.76 -32.73
N GLN A 155 -2.20 -1.02 -31.91
CA GLN A 155 -1.64 0.28 -32.29
C GLN A 155 -0.34 0.15 -33.10
N ARG A 156 0.31 -1.02 -33.07
CA ARG A 156 1.48 -1.33 -33.90
C ARG A 156 1.34 -2.71 -34.55
N ASP A 157 1.84 -2.83 -35.77
CA ASP A 157 1.97 -4.12 -36.45
C ASP A 157 3.15 -4.94 -35.89
N THR A 158 3.30 -6.18 -36.38
CA THR A 158 4.41 -7.08 -36.04
C THR A 158 5.79 -6.53 -36.41
N ASP A 159 5.85 -5.52 -37.28
CA ASP A 159 7.06 -4.83 -37.73
C ASP A 159 7.30 -3.50 -36.96
N GLY A 160 6.50 -3.22 -35.92
CA GLY A 160 6.65 -2.06 -35.03
C GLY A 160 6.16 -0.72 -35.61
N ARG A 161 5.47 -0.71 -36.75
CA ARG A 161 4.92 0.50 -37.38
C ARG A 161 3.60 0.90 -36.73
N ARG A 162 3.43 2.18 -36.42
CA ARG A 162 2.19 2.74 -35.88
C ARG A 162 1.04 2.56 -36.88
N LEU A 163 0.01 1.81 -36.48
CA LEU A 163 -1.26 1.74 -37.18
C LEU A 163 -2.03 3.04 -36.88
N THR A 164 -2.14 3.92 -37.86
CA THR A 164 -2.68 5.29 -37.71
C THR A 164 -4.20 5.37 -37.54
N SER A 165 -4.88 4.31 -37.09
CA SER A 165 -6.35 4.23 -37.08
C SER A 165 -7.01 3.97 -35.72
N ALA A 166 -6.27 3.91 -34.61
CA ALA A 166 -6.87 3.81 -33.28
C ALA A 166 -7.10 5.21 -32.69
N SER A 167 -8.20 5.86 -33.07
CA SER A 167 -8.61 7.15 -32.48
C SER A 167 -8.93 7.01 -30.99
N GLU A 168 -8.58 8.02 -30.18
CA GLU A 168 -9.05 8.26 -28.79
C GLU A 168 -10.57 8.05 -28.60
N ALA A 169 -11.36 8.16 -29.67
CA ALA A 169 -12.80 7.93 -29.66
C ALA A 169 -13.23 6.48 -29.29
N SER A 170 -12.30 5.52 -29.21
CA SER A 170 -12.62 4.19 -28.69
C SER A 170 -12.35 4.15 -27.19
N GLY A 171 -13.39 4.01 -26.36
CA GLY A 171 -13.28 3.82 -24.90
C GLY A 171 -12.53 2.55 -24.44
N ARG A 172 -11.80 1.90 -25.37
CA ARG A 172 -10.96 0.72 -25.14
C ARG A 172 -9.77 1.02 -24.22
N PHE A 173 -9.21 2.24 -24.27
CA PHE A 173 -8.10 2.63 -23.39
C PHE A 173 -8.51 2.66 -21.92
N HIS A 174 -9.60 3.34 -21.60
CA HIS A 174 -10.17 3.35 -20.25
C HIS A 174 -10.56 1.94 -19.80
N THR A 175 -11.13 1.14 -20.71
CA THR A 175 -11.52 -0.24 -20.44
C THR A 175 -10.32 -1.11 -20.01
N ALA A 176 -9.20 -1.05 -20.75
CA ALA A 176 -7.99 -1.80 -20.43
C ALA A 176 -7.38 -1.36 -19.09
N TRP A 177 -7.34 -0.05 -18.83
CA TRP A 177 -6.86 0.49 -17.56
C TRP A 177 -7.73 0.06 -16.37
N LEU A 178 -9.06 0.08 -16.54
CA LEU A 178 -10.02 -0.40 -15.54
C LEU A 178 -9.88 -1.91 -15.28
N ASP A 179 -9.70 -2.72 -16.33
CA ASP A 179 -9.48 -4.16 -16.22
C ASP A 179 -8.20 -4.47 -15.42
N MET A 180 -7.14 -3.69 -15.63
CA MET A 180 -5.88 -3.79 -14.88
C MET A 180 -6.05 -3.37 -13.40
N MET A 181 -6.67 -2.21 -13.14
CA MET A 181 -6.72 -1.63 -11.80
C MET A 181 -7.72 -2.32 -10.87
N TYR A 182 -8.87 -2.77 -11.38
CA TYR A 182 -9.94 -3.36 -10.56
C TYR A 182 -9.49 -4.54 -9.68
N PRO A 183 -8.84 -5.60 -10.22
CA PRO A 183 -8.43 -6.74 -9.41
C PRO A 183 -7.34 -6.37 -8.40
N ARG A 184 -6.44 -5.45 -8.76
CA ARG A 184 -5.35 -4.96 -7.89
C ARG A 184 -5.90 -4.19 -6.69
N LEU A 185 -6.85 -3.26 -6.90
CA LEU A 185 -7.52 -2.54 -5.82
C LEU A 185 -8.35 -3.48 -4.92
N THR A 186 -8.99 -4.49 -5.52
CA THR A 186 -9.76 -5.50 -4.76
C THR A 186 -8.85 -6.30 -3.84
N ALA A 187 -7.70 -6.78 -4.35
CA ALA A 187 -6.70 -7.47 -3.54
C ALA A 187 -6.10 -6.54 -2.46
N ALA A 188 -5.76 -5.30 -2.81
CA ALA A 188 -5.22 -4.32 -1.88
C ALA A 188 -6.17 -4.00 -0.71
N ARG A 189 -7.49 -3.90 -0.96
CA ARG A 189 -8.50 -3.70 0.09
C ARG A 189 -8.50 -4.82 1.14
N SER A 190 -8.13 -6.04 0.75
CA SER A 190 -8.06 -7.18 1.68
C SER A 190 -6.86 -7.09 2.64
N LEU A 191 -5.77 -6.47 2.18
CA LEU A 191 -4.53 -6.29 2.95
C LEU A 191 -4.60 -5.12 3.93
N LEU A 192 -5.36 -4.07 3.60
CA LEU A 192 -5.55 -2.90 4.47
C LEU A 192 -6.16 -3.29 5.80
N ARG A 193 -5.74 -2.68 6.91
CA ARG A 193 -6.41 -2.73 8.22
C ARG A 193 -7.78 -2.05 8.19
N PRO A 194 -8.71 -2.35 9.11
CA PRO A 194 -9.98 -1.61 9.23
C PRO A 194 -9.78 -0.09 9.31
N ASP A 195 -8.78 0.37 10.06
CA ASP A 195 -8.39 1.79 10.17
C ASP A 195 -7.37 2.24 9.11
N GLY A 196 -7.18 1.44 8.05
CA GLY A 196 -6.20 1.67 7.00
C GLY A 196 -6.68 2.65 5.92
N VAL A 197 -5.71 3.28 5.24
CA VAL A 197 -5.93 4.35 4.25
C VAL A 197 -5.29 3.99 2.91
N MET A 198 -5.98 4.28 1.82
CA MET A 198 -5.52 4.17 0.44
C MET A 198 -5.37 5.56 -0.18
N PHE A 199 -4.21 5.85 -0.76
CA PHE A 199 -3.96 7.02 -1.60
C PHE A 199 -3.53 6.59 -2.99
N VAL A 200 -4.15 7.18 -4.01
CA VAL A 200 -3.84 6.91 -5.42
C VAL A 200 -3.49 8.21 -6.14
N SER A 201 -2.26 8.33 -6.62
CA SER A 201 -1.86 9.45 -7.48
C SER A 201 -2.40 9.26 -8.89
N ILE A 202 -2.91 10.33 -9.50
CA ILE A 202 -3.50 10.30 -10.84
C ILE A 202 -3.52 11.71 -11.45
N ASP A 203 -3.63 11.81 -12.77
CA ASP A 203 -3.92 13.08 -13.45
C ASP A 203 -5.41 13.24 -13.78
N ASP A 204 -5.73 14.25 -14.58
CA ASP A 204 -7.08 14.57 -15.04
C ASP A 204 -7.68 13.53 -15.99
N THR A 205 -6.86 12.67 -16.62
CA THR A 205 -7.30 11.66 -17.59
C THR A 205 -8.18 10.60 -16.93
N GLU A 206 -7.73 10.04 -15.80
CA GLU A 206 -8.37 8.89 -15.16
C GLU A 206 -8.95 9.19 -13.77
N VAL A 207 -8.86 10.44 -13.28
CA VAL A 207 -9.37 10.82 -11.93
C VAL A 207 -10.84 10.45 -11.72
N GLY A 208 -11.69 10.60 -12.74
CA GLY A 208 -13.10 10.20 -12.67
C GLY A 208 -13.29 8.69 -12.59
N ASN A 209 -12.50 7.94 -13.35
CA ASN A 209 -12.58 6.49 -13.44
C ASN A 209 -12.03 5.81 -12.19
N ILE A 210 -10.85 6.23 -11.69
CA ILE A 210 -10.28 5.69 -10.45
C ILE A 210 -11.18 5.98 -9.24
N ARG A 211 -11.81 7.15 -9.22
CA ARG A 211 -12.79 7.50 -8.20
C ARG A 211 -13.95 6.53 -8.20
N ALA A 212 -14.59 6.33 -9.36
CA ALA A 212 -15.72 5.43 -9.49
C ALA A 212 -15.33 3.96 -9.23
N LEU A 213 -14.09 3.58 -9.55
CA LEU A 213 -13.55 2.25 -9.27
C LEU A 213 -13.35 2.03 -7.77
N CYS A 214 -12.78 3.01 -7.07
CA CYS A 214 -12.63 2.97 -5.62
C CYS A 214 -14.00 3.01 -4.91
N ASP A 215 -14.98 3.78 -5.38
CA ASP A 215 -16.36 3.71 -4.85
C ASP A 215 -16.93 2.29 -4.92
N ALA A 216 -16.67 1.57 -6.02
CA ALA A 216 -17.13 0.20 -6.20
C ALA A 216 -16.39 -0.83 -5.34
N VAL A 217 -15.13 -0.56 -4.95
CA VAL A 217 -14.28 -1.47 -4.17
C VAL A 217 -14.38 -1.19 -2.67
N PHE A 218 -14.27 0.08 -2.28
CA PHE A 218 -14.23 0.53 -0.88
C PHE A 218 -15.60 0.94 -0.34
N GLY A 219 -16.57 1.27 -1.19
CA GLY A 219 -17.81 1.92 -0.79
C GLY A 219 -17.68 3.44 -0.85
N GLN A 220 -18.71 4.11 -1.35
CA GLN A 220 -18.72 5.57 -1.54
C GLN A 220 -18.66 6.32 -0.21
N GLU A 221 -19.21 5.75 0.85
CA GLU A 221 -19.19 6.25 2.21
C GLU A 221 -17.79 6.34 2.81
N ASN A 222 -16.84 5.54 2.30
CA ASN A 222 -15.46 5.51 2.75
C ASN A 222 -14.54 6.45 1.97
N PHE A 223 -15.10 7.27 1.08
CA PHE A 223 -14.34 8.30 0.37
C PHE A 223 -14.00 9.47 1.29
N CYS A 224 -12.72 9.88 1.31
CA CYS A 224 -12.27 11.00 2.12
C CYS A 224 -12.21 12.31 1.31
N GLY A 225 -11.61 12.28 0.12
CA GLY A 225 -11.30 13.50 -0.63
C GLY A 225 -10.45 13.25 -1.87
N VAL A 226 -10.37 14.26 -2.73
CA VAL A 226 -9.37 14.33 -3.80
C VAL A 226 -8.47 15.52 -3.48
N ILE A 227 -7.22 15.23 -3.16
CA ILE A 227 -6.20 16.22 -2.86
C ILE A 227 -5.69 16.77 -4.19
N LYS A 228 -5.75 18.08 -4.38
CA LYS A 228 -5.07 18.74 -5.50
C LYS A 228 -3.62 19.00 -5.10
N ARG A 229 -2.67 18.44 -5.83
CA ARG A 229 -1.25 18.68 -5.64
C ARG A 229 -0.74 19.55 -6.76
N ARG A 230 -0.03 20.63 -6.45
CA ARG A 230 0.71 21.36 -7.48
C ARG A 230 1.92 20.51 -7.87
N ALA A 231 1.95 20.05 -9.11
CA ALA A 231 2.99 19.16 -9.62
C ALA A 231 4.25 19.90 -10.08
N ALA A 232 4.13 21.17 -10.49
CA ALA A 232 5.25 21.96 -11.04
C ALA A 232 5.30 23.39 -10.48
N ARG A 233 6.52 23.96 -10.40
CA ARG A 233 6.74 25.36 -9.97
C ARG A 233 6.25 26.38 -10.98
N LYS A 234 6.28 26.03 -12.28
CA LYS A 234 5.97 26.94 -13.39
C LYS A 234 4.94 26.30 -14.33
N THR A 235 4.07 27.15 -14.89
CA THR A 235 3.09 26.74 -15.91
C THR A 235 3.79 26.38 -17.22
N ALA A 236 3.32 25.32 -17.87
CA ALA A 236 3.64 25.07 -19.27
C ALA A 236 2.81 26.00 -20.16
N PHE A 237 3.45 26.86 -20.96
CA PHE A 237 2.76 27.80 -21.86
C PHE A 237 2.07 27.14 -23.08
N LEU A 238 2.14 25.81 -23.20
CA LEU A 238 1.73 25.06 -24.39
C LEU A 238 0.25 24.65 -24.39
N SER A 239 -0.48 24.86 -23.30
CA SER A 239 -1.89 24.49 -23.21
C SER A 239 -2.78 25.44 -24.02
N LYS A 240 -3.62 24.89 -24.92
CA LYS A 240 -4.49 25.68 -25.81
C LYS A 240 -5.70 26.32 -25.11
N ARG A 241 -6.10 25.83 -23.94
CA ARG A 241 -7.34 26.26 -23.25
C ARG A 241 -7.10 26.71 -21.81
N MET A 242 -6.39 25.91 -21.02
CA MET A 242 -6.08 26.19 -19.63
C MET A 242 -4.75 25.55 -19.27
N THR A 243 -3.89 26.28 -18.57
CA THR A 243 -2.64 25.74 -18.04
C THR A 243 -2.95 24.74 -16.95
N ASP A 244 -2.48 23.51 -17.13
CA ASP A 244 -2.51 22.50 -16.10
C ASP A 244 -1.16 22.45 -15.37
N MET A 245 -1.22 22.43 -14.04
CA MET A 245 -0.08 22.34 -13.14
C MET A 245 -0.36 21.40 -11.98
N CYS A 246 -1.54 20.80 -11.92
CA CYS A 246 -1.94 19.99 -10.79
C CYS A 246 -2.12 18.55 -11.23
N ASP A 247 -1.74 17.64 -10.36
CA ASP A 247 -2.27 16.30 -10.38
C ASP A 247 -3.05 16.06 -9.07
N TYR A 248 -3.57 14.86 -8.93
CA TYR A 248 -4.56 14.54 -7.91
C TYR A 248 -4.10 13.34 -7.10
N VAL A 249 -4.46 13.33 -5.81
CA VAL A 249 -4.35 12.15 -4.96
C VAL A 249 -5.74 11.82 -4.43
N VAL A 250 -6.29 10.69 -4.85
CA VAL A 250 -7.59 10.20 -4.40
C VAL A 250 -7.41 9.43 -3.09
N ALA A 251 -8.19 9.78 -2.07
CA ALA A 251 -8.08 9.22 -0.73
C ALA A 251 -9.33 8.44 -0.30
N TYR A 252 -9.13 7.22 0.18
CA TYR A 252 -10.16 6.35 0.75
C TYR A 252 -9.68 5.73 2.06
N VAL A 253 -10.61 5.48 2.98
CA VAL A 253 -10.38 4.61 4.14
C VAL A 253 -10.97 3.21 3.86
N ARG A 254 -10.53 2.19 4.60
CA ARG A 254 -11.13 0.85 4.47
C ARG A 254 -12.54 0.78 5.05
N SER A 255 -12.74 1.43 6.20
CA SER A 255 -14.01 1.54 6.90
C SER A 255 -14.07 2.83 7.74
N ASP A 256 -15.24 3.11 8.31
CA ASP A 256 -15.53 4.23 9.21
C ASP A 256 -14.71 4.25 10.52
N SER A 257 -14.00 3.17 10.83
CA SER A 257 -13.08 3.07 11.97
C SER A 257 -11.81 3.94 11.84
N ALA A 258 -11.52 4.47 10.66
CA ALA A 258 -10.33 5.30 10.45
C ALA A 258 -10.46 6.67 11.12
N ALA A 259 -9.40 7.10 11.80
CA ALA A 259 -9.32 8.45 12.35
C ALA A 259 -9.30 9.51 11.23
N PRO A 260 -9.69 10.77 11.52
CA PRO A 260 -9.53 11.85 10.57
C PRO A 260 -8.10 11.99 10.08
N LEU A 261 -7.93 12.17 8.77
CA LEU A 261 -6.61 12.36 8.16
C LEU A 261 -6.08 13.74 8.53
N THR A 262 -4.93 13.79 9.20
CA THR A 262 -4.36 15.05 9.71
C THR A 262 -2.87 15.15 9.45
N ALA A 263 -2.43 16.28 8.90
CA ALA A 263 -1.03 16.52 8.62
C ALA A 263 -0.56 17.86 9.19
N GLY A 264 0.38 17.78 10.13
CA GLY A 264 0.93 18.93 10.85
C GLY A 264 -0.03 19.52 11.89
N GLU A 265 0.46 20.54 12.58
CA GLU A 265 -0.28 21.21 13.65
C GLU A 265 -0.58 22.66 13.30
N VAL A 266 -1.55 23.24 14.01
CA VAL A 266 -1.82 24.67 13.90
C VAL A 266 -0.69 25.49 14.55
N SER A 267 0.19 25.99 13.70
CA SER A 267 1.35 26.83 14.04
C SER A 267 1.08 28.34 13.92
N ASP A 268 0.05 28.75 13.18
CA ASP A 268 -0.28 30.18 13.01
C ASP A 268 -0.86 30.75 14.31
N GLY A 269 -0.12 31.64 14.96
CA GLY A 269 -0.54 32.24 16.23
C GLY A 269 -1.72 33.22 16.15
N THR A 270 -2.24 33.55 14.95
CA THR A 270 -3.38 34.48 14.82
C THR A 270 -4.38 34.09 13.74
N ARG A 271 -5.67 34.32 13.99
CA ARG A 271 -6.78 34.07 13.04
C ARG A 271 -7.58 35.34 12.71
N PRO A 272 -8.22 35.38 11.53
CA PRO A 272 -9.16 36.44 11.19
C PRO A 272 -10.41 36.35 12.07
N VAL A 273 -11.01 37.49 12.39
CA VAL A 273 -12.26 37.58 13.16
C VAL A 273 -13.49 37.84 12.29
N PHE A 274 -13.31 38.12 11.00
CA PHE A 274 -14.39 38.43 10.04
C PHE A 274 -14.41 37.45 8.86
N ASN A 275 -15.60 37.08 8.38
CA ASN A 275 -15.86 36.27 7.19
C ASN A 275 -16.94 36.96 6.35
N GLU A 276 -16.63 37.48 5.17
CA GLU A 276 -17.61 38.25 4.37
C GLU A 276 -18.92 37.50 4.05
N GLY A 277 -18.89 36.16 4.01
CA GLY A 277 -20.12 35.36 3.83
C GLY A 277 -21.06 35.33 5.05
N ASN A 278 -20.64 35.82 6.21
CA ASN A 278 -21.46 35.84 7.42
C ASN A 278 -22.35 37.10 7.44
N LYS A 279 -23.55 36.96 8.02
CA LYS A 279 -24.41 38.12 8.29
C LYS A 279 -23.69 39.10 9.21
N GLU A 280 -23.77 40.39 8.90
CA GLU A 280 -23.25 41.44 9.76
C GLU A 280 -24.00 41.43 11.10
N THR A 281 -23.22 41.36 12.18
CA THR A 281 -23.73 41.43 13.55
C THR A 281 -22.85 42.37 14.35
N THR A 282 -23.38 42.90 15.43
CA THR A 282 -22.60 43.73 16.35
C THR A 282 -21.86 42.85 17.35
N ARG A 283 -20.66 43.30 17.74
CA ARG A 283 -19.93 42.81 18.91
C ARG A 283 -19.36 43.99 19.67
N GLN A 284 -19.15 43.80 20.96
CA GLN A 284 -18.53 44.80 21.81
C GLN A 284 -17.05 44.47 21.98
N LEU A 285 -16.19 45.47 21.83
CA LEU A 285 -14.78 45.35 22.17
C LEU A 285 -14.57 45.90 23.57
N ARG A 286 -14.07 45.05 24.46
CA ARG A 286 -13.81 45.43 25.86
C ARG A 286 -12.69 46.46 26.01
N VAL A 287 -12.80 47.26 27.06
CA VAL A 287 -11.70 48.08 27.57
C VAL A 287 -10.50 47.19 27.91
N GLY A 288 -9.29 47.65 27.60
CA GLY A 288 -8.05 46.94 27.86
C GLY A 288 -7.66 45.91 26.80
N ALA A 289 -8.45 45.75 25.72
CA ALA A 289 -8.02 44.97 24.56
C ALA A 289 -6.67 45.48 24.02
N VAL A 290 -5.81 44.55 23.59
CA VAL A 290 -4.47 44.89 23.08
C VAL A 290 -4.62 45.61 21.75
N ALA A 291 -3.90 46.71 21.57
CA ALA A 291 -3.86 47.45 20.33
C ALA A 291 -2.41 47.65 19.88
N LYS A 292 -2.14 47.28 18.62
CA LYS A 292 -0.83 47.43 17.96
C LYS A 292 -0.78 48.64 17.04
N CYS A 293 -1.88 49.38 16.90
CA CYS A 293 -1.93 50.65 16.16
C CYS A 293 -1.31 51.79 17.00
N PRO A 294 -0.93 52.91 16.36
CA PRO A 294 -0.49 54.10 17.08
C PRO A 294 -1.55 54.62 18.04
N ASP A 295 -1.11 55.29 19.09
CA ASP A 295 -1.99 55.99 20.02
C ASP A 295 -2.78 57.07 19.27
N GLY A 296 -4.09 57.10 19.47
CA GLY A 296 -4.98 57.99 18.75
C GLY A 296 -6.44 57.78 19.08
N THR A 297 -7.28 58.67 18.54
CA THR A 297 -8.73 58.51 18.52
C THR A 297 -9.14 58.29 17.09
N TYR A 298 -9.72 57.13 16.81
CA TYR A 298 -10.13 56.72 15.48
C TYR A 298 -11.64 56.88 15.37
N ALA A 299 -12.08 57.82 14.53
CA ALA A 299 -13.49 58.15 14.38
C ALA A 299 -14.34 56.95 13.97
N LYS A 300 -15.57 56.91 14.49
CA LYS A 300 -16.64 56.00 14.07
C LYS A 300 -16.96 56.12 12.57
N GLY A 301 -17.51 55.06 12.01
CA GLY A 301 -17.89 54.95 10.61
C GLY A 301 -17.31 53.71 9.93
N ALA A 302 -17.70 53.54 8.66
CA ALA A 302 -17.29 52.42 7.83
C ALA A 302 -15.77 52.44 7.57
N ARG A 303 -15.14 51.27 7.67
CA ARG A 303 -13.72 51.07 7.46
C ARG A 303 -13.49 49.84 6.59
N SER A 304 -12.44 49.91 5.78
CA SER A 304 -11.94 48.77 5.04
C SER A 304 -10.44 48.64 5.26
N VAL A 305 -10.00 47.44 5.66
CA VAL A 305 -8.59 47.11 5.83
C VAL A 305 -8.29 45.89 4.96
N ARG A 306 -7.58 46.10 3.85
CA ARG A 306 -7.36 45.10 2.79
C ARG A 306 -8.70 44.61 2.21
N THR A 307 -9.09 43.37 2.48
CA THR A 307 -10.32 42.72 2.01
C THR A 307 -11.36 42.58 3.12
N LEU A 308 -11.30 43.40 4.18
CA LEU A 308 -12.18 43.30 5.34
C LEU A 308 -12.92 44.61 5.54
N SER A 309 -14.25 44.56 5.47
CA SER A 309 -15.14 45.70 5.71
C SER A 309 -15.87 45.54 7.05
N PHE A 310 -15.91 46.62 7.84
CA PHE A 310 -16.62 46.69 9.11
C PHE A 310 -16.93 48.15 9.45
N GLU A 311 -17.87 48.38 10.35
CA GLU A 311 -18.23 49.71 10.83
C GLU A 311 -17.97 49.82 12.33
N LEU A 312 -17.24 50.87 12.71
CA LEU A 312 -17.12 51.28 14.10
C LEU A 312 -18.35 52.14 14.43
N LEU A 313 -19.18 51.74 15.39
CA LEU A 313 -20.35 52.52 15.80
C LEU A 313 -19.99 53.61 16.83
N ASP A 314 -18.87 53.42 17.53
CA ASP A 314 -18.29 54.35 18.48
C ASP A 314 -16.84 54.71 18.09
N ASP A 315 -16.32 55.82 18.61
CA ASP A 315 -14.92 56.19 18.38
C ASP A 315 -13.99 55.22 19.12
N LEU A 316 -12.94 54.73 18.45
CA LEU A 316 -11.95 53.84 19.07
C LEU A 316 -10.82 54.68 19.68
N VAL A 317 -10.65 54.65 20.99
CA VAL A 317 -9.58 55.35 21.71
C VAL A 317 -8.50 54.36 22.13
N VAL A 318 -7.27 54.57 21.62
CA VAL A 318 -6.10 53.74 21.96
C VAL A 318 -5.02 54.60 22.61
N ARG A 319 -4.52 54.16 23.77
CA ARG A 319 -3.35 54.74 24.46
C ARG A 319 -2.48 53.65 25.04
N SER A 320 -1.16 53.84 24.98
CA SER A 320 -0.17 52.90 25.53
C SER A 320 -0.41 51.45 25.06
N GLY A 321 -0.85 51.28 23.81
CA GLY A 321 -1.14 49.96 23.22
C GLY A 321 -2.38 49.24 23.78
N ARG A 322 -3.33 49.98 24.39
CA ARG A 322 -4.59 49.44 24.94
C ARG A 322 -5.78 50.26 24.49
N VAL A 323 -6.90 49.59 24.28
CA VAL A 323 -8.21 50.23 24.04
C VAL A 323 -8.75 50.78 25.37
N LEU A 324 -9.21 52.04 25.39
CA LEU A 324 -9.63 52.74 26.62
C LEU A 324 -11.14 52.86 26.81
N ASN A 325 -11.92 52.62 25.77
CA ASN A 325 -13.38 52.73 25.82
C ASN A 325 -14.03 51.46 25.26
N GLU A 326 -15.24 51.17 25.72
CA GLU A 326 -16.08 50.18 25.07
C GLU A 326 -16.49 50.71 23.70
N ILE A 327 -16.40 49.86 22.69
CA ILE A 327 -16.76 50.19 21.31
C ILE A 327 -17.57 49.06 20.71
N THR A 328 -18.66 49.42 20.06
CA THR A 328 -19.47 48.50 19.28
C THR A 328 -18.99 48.48 17.84
N VAL A 329 -18.77 47.29 17.31
CA VAL A 329 -18.29 47.07 15.95
C VAL A 329 -19.29 46.19 15.21
N LEU A 330 -19.85 46.73 14.12
CA LEU A 330 -20.69 46.01 13.18
C LEU A 330 -19.80 45.37 12.12
N GLY A 331 -19.94 44.05 11.93
CA GLY A 331 -19.22 43.37 10.88
C GLY A 331 -19.59 41.90 10.78
N PRO A 332 -19.07 41.20 9.77
CA PRO A 332 -19.45 39.82 9.51
C PRO A 332 -18.61 38.86 10.36
N TRP A 333 -18.88 38.82 11.67
CA TRP A 333 -18.07 38.11 12.67
C TRP A 333 -18.01 36.59 12.46
N ARG A 334 -16.80 36.02 12.61
CA ARG A 334 -16.53 34.58 12.68
C ARG A 334 -16.67 34.00 14.09
N ILE A 335 -16.71 34.86 15.10
CA ILE A 335 -16.64 34.46 16.51
C ILE A 335 -17.80 35.04 17.33
N ASN A 336 -18.11 34.35 18.42
CA ASN A 336 -19.01 34.85 19.44
C ASN A 336 -18.28 35.87 20.35
N GLN A 337 -19.05 36.50 21.24
CA GLN A 337 -18.54 37.52 22.16
C GLN A 337 -17.49 36.94 23.13
N GLU A 338 -17.71 35.73 23.64
CA GLU A 338 -16.82 35.07 24.60
C GLU A 338 -15.40 34.86 24.04
N VAL A 339 -15.28 34.29 22.84
CA VAL A 339 -13.98 34.10 22.19
C VAL A 339 -13.34 35.45 21.85
N LEU A 340 -14.14 36.43 21.42
CA LEU A 340 -13.66 37.78 21.11
C LEU A 340 -13.00 38.41 22.32
N ASP A 341 -13.65 38.36 23.48
CA ASP A 341 -13.15 38.96 24.71
C ASP A 341 -11.80 38.36 25.11
N GLN A 342 -11.61 37.06 24.95
CA GLN A 342 -10.38 36.38 25.35
C GLN A 342 -9.20 36.66 24.41
N SER A 343 -9.45 36.89 23.12
CA SER A 343 -8.42 36.68 22.08
C SER A 343 -8.21 37.86 21.12
N LEU A 344 -9.13 38.82 21.03
CA LEU A 344 -9.07 39.89 20.03
C LEU A 344 -7.99 40.93 20.35
N PHE A 345 -7.31 41.39 19.30
CA PHE A 345 -6.45 42.56 19.35
C PHE A 345 -6.60 43.43 18.09
N VAL A 346 -6.34 44.73 18.25
CA VAL A 346 -6.32 45.70 17.15
C VAL A 346 -4.95 45.64 16.47
N THR A 347 -4.93 45.47 15.15
CA THR A 347 -3.72 45.41 14.33
C THR A 347 -3.11 46.79 14.12
N ARG A 348 -1.89 46.86 13.57
CA ARG A 348 -1.19 48.13 13.26
C ARG A 348 -2.01 49.09 12.39
N ASN A 349 -2.81 48.54 11.48
CA ASN A 349 -3.64 49.30 10.54
C ASN A 349 -5.09 49.46 11.01
N VAL A 350 -5.34 49.34 12.32
CA VAL A 350 -6.68 49.52 12.93
C VAL A 350 -7.72 48.52 12.40
N GLY A 351 -7.28 47.34 11.91
CA GLY A 351 -8.14 46.18 11.67
C GLY A 351 -8.14 45.23 12.87
N PHE A 352 -8.98 44.21 12.85
CA PHE A 352 -9.11 43.25 13.95
C PHE A 352 -8.59 41.86 13.60
N ARG A 353 -7.85 41.24 14.52
CA ARG A 353 -7.47 39.82 14.47
C ARG A 353 -7.60 39.24 15.88
N ARG A 354 -7.57 37.91 15.98
CA ARG A 354 -7.46 37.23 17.26
C ARG A 354 -6.19 36.43 17.36
N THR A 355 -5.63 36.33 18.56
CA THR A 355 -4.66 35.31 18.91
C THR A 355 -5.37 33.96 19.03
N MET A 356 -4.68 32.87 18.75
CA MET A 356 -5.22 31.55 19.06
C MET A 356 -5.31 31.34 20.57
N LEU A 357 -6.39 30.71 21.04
CA LEU A 357 -6.48 30.27 22.42
C LEU A 357 -5.53 29.08 22.66
N ALA A 358 -5.13 28.87 23.91
CA ALA A 358 -4.15 27.84 24.27
C ALA A 358 -4.63 26.43 23.90
N ASP A 359 -5.94 26.18 23.96
CA ASP A 359 -6.59 24.92 23.57
C ASP A 359 -6.75 24.78 22.04
N GLU A 360 -6.50 25.83 21.25
CA GLU A 360 -6.51 25.79 19.79
C GLU A 360 -5.12 25.51 19.19
N LEU A 361 -4.04 25.79 19.94
CA LEU A 361 -2.66 25.53 19.53
C LEU A 361 -2.32 24.04 19.66
N GLY A 362 -1.50 23.51 18.74
CA GLY A 362 -1.13 22.09 18.73
C GLY A 362 -2.25 21.13 18.28
N LYS A 363 -3.45 21.63 17.98
CA LYS A 363 -4.48 20.82 17.32
C LYS A 363 -4.00 20.38 15.94
N ALA A 364 -4.23 19.10 15.64
CA ALA A 364 -3.90 18.52 14.34
C ALA A 364 -4.71 19.21 13.22
N LYS A 365 -4.05 19.56 12.12
CA LYS A 365 -4.70 20.11 10.93
C LYS A 365 -5.25 18.98 10.09
N LEU A 366 -6.53 19.05 9.74
CA LEU A 366 -7.09 18.16 8.73
C LEU A 366 -6.30 18.31 7.42
N LEU A 367 -6.09 17.18 6.77
CA LEU A 367 -5.43 17.12 5.47
C LEU A 367 -6.20 18.00 4.46
N ASN A 368 -5.44 18.71 3.62
CA ASN A 368 -5.97 19.66 2.63
C ASN A 368 -5.14 19.62 1.35
N ASP A 369 -5.54 20.38 0.33
CA ASP A 369 -4.83 20.50 -0.94
C ASP A 369 -3.35 20.90 -0.76
N LEU A 370 -2.48 20.25 -1.52
CA LEU A 370 -1.02 20.43 -1.52
C LEU A 370 -0.60 21.41 -2.64
N LEU A 371 -1.13 22.63 -2.59
CA LEU A 371 -0.89 23.63 -3.64
C LEU A 371 0.35 24.48 -3.43
N ASP A 372 0.81 24.64 -2.19
CA ASP A 372 1.88 25.58 -1.85
C ASP A 372 3.06 24.92 -1.12
N ASP A 373 3.10 23.59 -1.08
CA ASP A 373 4.21 22.83 -0.51
C ASP A 373 5.20 22.40 -1.61
N SER A 374 6.30 23.15 -1.73
CA SER A 374 7.31 22.87 -2.75
C SER A 374 8.07 21.56 -2.56
N SER A 375 8.02 20.96 -1.36
CA SER A 375 8.59 19.62 -1.14
C SER A 375 7.77 18.54 -1.85
N CYS A 376 6.52 18.84 -2.19
CA CYS A 376 5.61 17.95 -2.89
C CYS A 376 5.61 18.16 -4.41
N TYR A 377 6.52 18.95 -4.99
CA TYR A 377 6.57 19.19 -6.45
C TYR A 377 7.47 18.16 -7.17
N ASN A 378 7.24 17.93 -8.47
CA ASN A 378 8.02 16.97 -9.26
C ASN A 378 9.52 17.34 -9.35
N GLU A 379 9.84 18.63 -9.34
CA GLU A 379 11.23 19.09 -9.32
C GLU A 379 11.97 18.60 -8.08
N ALA A 380 11.31 18.54 -6.92
CA ALA A 380 11.94 18.03 -5.69
C ALA A 380 12.32 16.55 -5.83
N GLY A 381 11.44 15.71 -6.37
CA GLY A 381 11.73 14.29 -6.62
C GLY A 381 12.87 14.11 -7.64
N THR A 382 12.94 14.97 -8.64
CA THR A 382 14.02 14.95 -9.65
C THR A 382 15.35 15.36 -9.02
N GLU A 383 15.37 16.42 -8.22
CA GLU A 383 16.55 16.90 -7.48
C GLU A 383 17.08 15.81 -6.51
N GLU A 384 16.18 15.15 -5.77
CA GLU A 384 16.49 14.03 -4.87
C GLU A 384 17.12 12.84 -5.60
N LEU A 385 16.51 12.41 -6.71
CA LEU A 385 17.02 11.28 -7.49
C LEU A 385 18.37 11.63 -8.13
N GLN A 386 18.51 12.85 -8.64
CA GLN A 386 19.76 13.33 -9.23
C GLN A 386 20.90 13.32 -8.20
N ALA A 387 20.61 13.65 -6.93
CA ALA A 387 21.60 13.57 -5.85
C ALA A 387 22.05 12.12 -5.55
N LEU A 388 21.21 11.12 -5.82
CA LEU A 388 21.51 9.69 -5.58
C LEU A 388 22.15 9.00 -6.80
N PHE A 389 21.70 9.32 -8.02
CA PHE A 389 22.06 8.60 -9.24
C PHE A 389 22.84 9.42 -10.27
N GLY A 390 22.83 10.75 -10.16
CA GLY A 390 23.10 11.62 -11.30
C GLY A 390 21.86 11.77 -12.21
N ALA A 391 22.02 12.43 -13.34
CA ALA A 391 20.91 12.76 -14.23
C ALA A 391 20.40 11.55 -15.03
N GLY A 392 19.08 11.41 -15.16
CA GLY A 392 18.44 10.55 -16.16
C GLY A 392 18.15 9.10 -15.75
N ALA A 393 18.35 8.70 -14.49
CA ALA A 393 18.12 7.32 -14.07
C ALA A 393 16.64 6.90 -14.02
N PHE A 394 15.72 7.84 -13.77
CA PHE A 394 14.27 7.61 -13.85
C PHE A 394 13.54 8.84 -14.40
N PRO A 395 12.52 8.64 -15.24
CA PRO A 395 11.60 9.71 -15.60
C PRO A 395 10.64 10.01 -14.44
N ASN A 396 10.51 11.29 -14.09
CA ASN A 396 9.44 11.83 -13.23
C ASN A 396 9.19 11.10 -11.89
N PRO A 397 10.21 10.86 -11.05
CA PRO A 397 10.00 10.26 -9.73
C PRO A 397 9.08 11.13 -8.86
N LYS A 398 8.16 10.51 -8.12
CA LYS A 398 7.38 11.22 -7.10
C LYS A 398 8.32 11.74 -6.00
N PRO A 399 8.06 12.93 -5.44
CA PRO A 399 8.91 13.52 -4.41
C PRO A 399 8.72 12.84 -3.05
N ARG A 400 9.80 12.68 -2.29
CA ARG A 400 9.76 12.08 -0.94
C ARG A 400 8.79 12.82 -0.01
N GLY A 401 8.79 14.15 -0.04
CA GLY A 401 7.96 14.99 0.83
C GLY A 401 6.46 14.72 0.69
N LEU A 402 5.98 14.34 -0.51
CA LEU A 402 4.59 13.93 -0.71
C LEU A 402 4.27 12.68 0.12
N ILE A 403 5.12 11.66 0.04
CA ILE A 403 4.86 10.40 0.75
C ILE A 403 4.97 10.61 2.26
N GLU A 404 5.95 11.38 2.74
CA GLU A 404 6.11 11.69 4.17
C GLU A 404 4.90 12.44 4.73
N TYR A 405 4.33 13.34 3.94
CA TYR A 405 3.09 14.04 4.27
C TYR A 405 1.92 13.06 4.39
N LEU A 406 1.77 12.12 3.44
CA LEU A 406 0.69 11.12 3.46
C LEU A 406 0.86 10.10 4.60
N VAL A 407 2.09 9.70 4.93
CA VAL A 407 2.41 8.83 6.08
C VAL A 407 2.03 9.53 7.39
N SER A 408 2.34 10.83 7.52
CA SER A 408 1.85 11.63 8.65
C SER A 408 0.33 11.73 8.66
N ALA A 409 -0.29 11.97 7.50
CA ALA A 409 -1.73 12.13 7.38
C ALA A 409 -2.52 10.90 7.82
N ALA A 410 -2.05 9.72 7.42
CA ALA A 410 -2.61 8.44 7.82
C ALA A 410 -2.25 8.04 9.26
N SER A 411 -1.44 8.86 9.96
CA SER A 411 -0.98 8.62 11.33
C SER A 411 -0.36 7.23 11.50
N VAL A 412 0.52 6.84 10.58
CA VAL A 412 1.20 5.54 10.63
C VAL A 412 2.13 5.51 11.84
N GLN A 413 1.92 4.53 12.71
CA GLN A 413 2.61 4.33 13.98
C GLN A 413 3.76 3.31 13.87
N ASP A 414 4.39 3.03 15.01
CA ASP A 414 5.47 2.06 15.14
C ASP A 414 5.06 0.67 14.65
N ARG A 415 5.96 0.03 13.89
CA ARG A 415 5.76 -1.29 13.27
C ARG A 415 4.53 -1.40 12.35
N GLU A 416 3.90 -0.28 11.98
CA GLU A 416 2.81 -0.28 11.01
C GLU A 416 3.36 -0.25 9.57
N ILE A 417 2.67 -0.97 8.68
CA ILE A 417 3.15 -1.23 7.32
C ILE A 417 2.63 -0.17 6.35
N VAL A 418 3.56 0.40 5.57
CA VAL A 418 3.31 1.23 4.39
C VAL A 418 3.59 0.41 3.12
N MET A 419 2.59 0.23 2.26
CA MET A 419 2.71 -0.58 1.05
C MET A 419 2.58 0.28 -0.20
N ASP A 420 3.40 -0.05 -1.21
CA ASP A 420 3.30 0.52 -2.55
C ASP A 420 3.60 -0.56 -3.59
N PHE A 421 2.54 -1.00 -4.27
CA PHE A 421 2.61 -2.04 -5.29
C PHE A 421 2.74 -1.50 -6.72
N PHE A 422 3.03 -0.21 -6.86
CA PHE A 422 3.54 0.45 -8.06
C PHE A 422 4.84 1.17 -7.68
N GLY A 423 5.80 0.41 -7.12
CA GLY A 423 6.96 0.97 -6.42
C GLY A 423 7.81 1.93 -7.25
N GLY A 424 7.80 1.76 -8.57
CA GLY A 424 8.42 2.65 -9.55
C GLY A 424 9.86 2.94 -9.17
N SER A 425 10.18 4.21 -8.97
CA SER A 425 11.52 4.62 -8.58
C SER A 425 11.92 4.25 -7.15
N GLY A 426 11.01 3.84 -6.27
CA GLY A 426 11.30 3.49 -4.86
C GLY A 426 11.17 4.66 -3.88
N THR A 427 10.42 5.71 -4.24
CA THR A 427 10.21 6.89 -3.38
C THR A 427 9.57 6.52 -2.04
N THR A 428 8.60 5.59 -2.03
CA THR A 428 7.89 5.21 -0.80
C THR A 428 8.83 4.61 0.25
N GLY A 429 9.69 3.67 -0.12
CA GLY A 429 10.69 3.11 0.80
C GLY A 429 11.67 4.16 1.31
N HIS A 430 12.13 5.07 0.43
CA HIS A 430 12.98 6.19 0.85
C HIS A 430 12.30 7.11 1.88
N ALA A 431 11.04 7.50 1.63
CA ALA A 431 10.27 8.34 2.53
C ALA A 431 10.05 7.70 3.91
N VAL A 432 9.75 6.40 3.95
CA VAL A 432 9.57 5.68 5.22
C VAL A 432 10.87 5.66 6.03
N MET A 433 12.01 5.32 5.41
CA MET A 433 13.31 5.31 6.08
C MET A 433 13.69 6.71 6.61
N ALA A 434 13.52 7.75 5.79
CA ALA A 434 13.83 9.12 6.19
C ALA A 434 12.94 9.58 7.34
N LYS A 435 11.62 9.35 7.25
CA LYS A 435 10.69 9.71 8.31
C LYS A 435 10.97 9.00 9.63
N ASN A 436 11.29 7.71 9.60
CA ASN A 436 11.69 6.94 10.77
C ASN A 436 12.93 7.51 11.46
N SER A 437 13.86 8.09 10.68
CA SER A 437 15.03 8.79 11.25
C SER A 437 14.68 10.13 11.90
N GLU A 438 13.65 10.82 11.39
CA GLU A 438 13.21 12.12 11.89
C GLU A 438 12.41 12.00 13.19
N ASP A 439 11.51 11.01 13.28
CA ASP A 439 10.60 10.85 14.42
C ASP A 439 10.95 9.71 15.38
N GLY A 440 11.94 8.87 15.05
CA GLY A 440 12.39 7.77 15.89
C GLY A 440 11.41 6.59 15.94
N VAL A 441 10.49 6.49 14.99
CA VAL A 441 9.51 5.40 14.86
C VAL A 441 10.04 4.33 13.90
N ALA A 442 9.76 3.05 14.13
CA ALA A 442 10.19 1.94 13.28
C ALA A 442 9.05 1.45 12.37
N ARG A 443 8.59 2.30 11.44
CA ARG A 443 7.61 1.88 10.40
C ARG A 443 8.25 0.93 9.41
N GLU A 444 7.44 0.04 8.85
CA GLU A 444 7.87 -0.95 7.87
C GLU A 444 7.35 -0.57 6.48
N TYR A 445 8.04 -0.99 5.42
CA TYR A 445 7.53 -0.84 4.06
C TYR A 445 7.53 -2.13 3.24
N VAL A 446 6.55 -2.25 2.35
CA VAL A 446 6.47 -3.33 1.34
C VAL A 446 6.32 -2.70 -0.04
N LEU A 447 7.34 -2.85 -0.88
CA LEU A 447 7.30 -2.42 -2.27
C LEU A 447 7.11 -3.60 -3.22
N VAL A 448 6.31 -3.40 -4.26
CA VAL A 448 6.23 -4.33 -5.39
C VAL A 448 6.54 -3.60 -6.68
N GLN A 449 7.45 -4.15 -7.47
CA GLN A 449 7.82 -3.60 -8.77
C GLN A 449 7.99 -4.70 -9.81
N LEU A 450 7.34 -4.53 -10.96
CA LEU A 450 7.56 -5.40 -12.10
C LEU A 450 8.99 -5.21 -12.64
N PRO A 451 9.70 -6.30 -12.99
CA PRO A 451 10.99 -6.23 -13.68
C PRO A 451 10.82 -5.84 -15.17
N GLU A 452 10.21 -4.67 -15.41
CA GLU A 452 10.01 -4.12 -16.75
C GLU A 452 11.37 -3.87 -17.41
N PRO A 453 11.63 -4.41 -18.62
CA PRO A 453 12.85 -4.17 -19.36
C PRO A 453 13.04 -2.69 -19.72
N VAL A 454 14.26 -2.20 -19.60
CA VAL A 454 14.66 -0.85 -20.02
C VAL A 454 15.29 -0.93 -21.41
N ASP A 455 14.74 -0.18 -22.36
CA ASP A 455 15.19 -0.18 -23.76
C ASP A 455 16.33 0.84 -23.97
N PRO A 456 17.57 0.41 -24.24
CA PRO A 456 18.69 1.32 -24.52
C PRO A 456 18.52 2.11 -25.83
N ALA A 457 17.65 1.67 -26.74
CA ALA A 457 17.34 2.39 -27.98
C ALA A 457 16.39 3.57 -27.75
N ASN A 458 15.62 3.56 -26.65
CA ASN A 458 14.77 4.67 -26.26
C ASN A 458 15.62 5.74 -25.55
N ALA A 459 15.63 6.95 -26.11
CA ALA A 459 16.42 8.07 -25.58
C ALA A 459 16.09 8.41 -24.12
N ASP A 460 14.82 8.25 -23.70
CA ASP A 460 14.36 8.55 -22.34
C ASP A 460 14.76 7.46 -21.33
N GLN A 461 15.10 6.26 -21.82
CA GLN A 461 15.47 5.09 -21.02
C GLN A 461 16.96 4.74 -21.11
N LYS A 462 17.68 5.36 -22.05
CA LYS A 462 19.10 5.09 -22.28
C LYS A 462 19.96 5.27 -21.04
N ALA A 463 19.78 6.38 -20.31
CA ALA A 463 20.58 6.64 -19.10
C ALA A 463 20.31 5.60 -18.00
N ALA A 464 19.06 5.13 -17.88
CA ALA A 464 18.69 4.04 -17.00
C ALA A 464 19.33 2.70 -17.42
N ALA A 465 19.34 2.40 -18.71
CA ALA A 465 19.99 1.19 -19.25
C ALA A 465 21.52 1.22 -19.06
N ASP A 466 22.16 2.33 -19.40
CA ASP A 466 23.61 2.53 -19.23
C ASP A 466 24.01 2.37 -17.75
N PHE A 467 23.14 2.81 -16.84
CA PHE A 467 23.37 2.66 -15.40
C PHE A 467 23.27 1.20 -14.93
N CYS A 468 22.27 0.44 -15.39
CA CYS A 468 22.19 -1.00 -15.13
C CYS A 468 23.44 -1.73 -15.65
N ASP A 469 23.92 -1.38 -16.84
CA ASP A 469 25.13 -1.96 -17.43
C ASP A 469 26.37 -1.70 -16.60
N GLN A 470 26.53 -0.47 -16.09
CA GLN A 470 27.64 -0.10 -15.21
C GLN A 470 27.64 -0.90 -13.91
N LEU A 471 26.46 -1.28 -13.40
CA LEU A 471 26.32 -2.13 -12.21
C LEU A 471 26.45 -3.63 -12.52
N GLY A 472 26.53 -4.03 -13.80
CA GLY A 472 26.50 -5.43 -14.20
C GLY A 472 25.20 -6.13 -13.83
N LYS A 473 24.08 -5.38 -13.76
CA LYS A 473 22.75 -5.89 -13.40
C LYS A 473 21.83 -5.92 -14.63
N PRO A 474 20.76 -6.75 -14.61
CA PRO A 474 19.75 -6.72 -15.66
C PRO A 474 19.20 -5.31 -15.89
N ARG A 475 18.92 -4.96 -17.14
CA ARG A 475 18.31 -3.69 -17.52
C ARG A 475 16.82 -3.69 -17.21
N THR A 476 16.46 -3.58 -15.93
CA THR A 476 15.07 -3.54 -15.50
C THR A 476 14.80 -2.40 -14.53
N ILE A 477 13.56 -1.93 -14.51
CA ILE A 477 13.09 -0.92 -13.56
C ILE A 477 13.30 -1.40 -12.11
N ALA A 478 13.01 -2.67 -11.82
CA ALA A 478 13.17 -3.24 -10.49
C ALA A 478 14.63 -3.19 -9.97
N GLU A 479 15.65 -3.35 -10.84
CA GLU A 479 17.05 -3.20 -10.44
C GLU A 479 17.38 -1.76 -10.03
N LEU A 480 16.85 -0.77 -10.76
CA LEU A 480 17.02 0.64 -10.43
C LEU A 480 16.30 1.01 -9.12
N THR A 481 15.11 0.43 -8.89
CA THR A 481 14.37 0.58 -7.62
C THR A 481 15.20 0.05 -6.45
N LYS A 482 15.70 -1.19 -6.55
CA LYS A 482 16.57 -1.81 -5.53
C LYS A 482 17.78 -0.92 -5.25
N GLU A 483 18.46 -0.45 -6.31
CA GLU A 483 19.62 0.41 -6.15
C GLU A 483 19.27 1.75 -5.49
N ARG A 484 18.10 2.33 -5.75
CA ARG A 484 17.68 3.57 -5.08
C ARG A 484 17.55 3.32 -3.59
N LEU A 485 16.90 2.23 -3.19
CA LEU A 485 16.71 1.90 -1.78
C LEU A 485 18.06 1.75 -1.07
N ARG A 486 19.05 1.08 -1.69
CA ARG A 486 20.41 0.96 -1.12
C ARG A 486 21.06 2.33 -0.90
N ARG A 487 21.03 3.19 -1.90
CA ARG A 487 21.64 4.53 -1.83
C ARG A 487 20.90 5.46 -0.87
N ALA A 488 19.57 5.41 -0.89
CA ALA A 488 18.71 6.17 0.01
C ALA A 488 18.95 5.76 1.47
N GLY A 489 18.96 4.47 1.77
CA GLY A 489 19.25 3.96 3.12
C GLY A 489 20.64 4.37 3.61
N ALA A 490 21.65 4.25 2.76
CA ALA A 490 23.01 4.71 3.08
C ALA A 490 23.05 6.23 3.34
N LYS A 491 22.33 7.03 2.53
CA LYS A 491 22.24 8.48 2.71
C LYS A 491 21.52 8.86 4.00
N VAL A 492 20.40 8.22 4.32
CA VAL A 492 19.65 8.47 5.57
C VAL A 492 20.54 8.19 6.78
N LYS A 493 21.29 7.07 6.78
CA LYS A 493 22.27 6.76 7.84
C LYS A 493 23.39 7.81 7.92
N ALA A 494 23.91 8.26 6.76
CA ALA A 494 24.99 9.26 6.72
C ALA A 494 24.53 10.64 7.21
N ASP A 495 23.30 11.05 6.85
CA ASP A 495 22.71 12.31 7.27
C ASP A 495 22.31 12.29 8.78
N ASN A 496 22.16 11.10 9.37
CA ASN A 496 21.75 10.90 10.77
C ASN A 496 22.68 9.92 11.55
N PRO A 497 23.95 10.28 11.84
CA PRO A 497 24.94 9.33 12.40
C PRO A 497 24.60 8.71 13.76
N GLY A 498 23.73 9.34 14.55
CA GLY A 498 23.29 8.85 15.86
C GLY A 498 22.05 7.95 15.83
N TRP A 499 21.45 7.76 14.64
CA TRP A 499 20.27 6.93 14.46
C TRP A 499 20.67 5.56 13.88
N HIS A 500 20.22 4.50 14.53
CA HIS A 500 20.54 3.11 14.17
C HIS A 500 19.29 2.31 13.77
N GLY A 501 18.31 2.98 13.15
CA GLY A 501 17.11 2.31 12.69
C GLY A 501 17.32 1.52 11.40
N ASP A 502 16.31 0.74 11.05
CA ASP A 502 16.31 -0.14 9.89
C ASP A 502 16.23 0.66 8.58
N THR A 503 17.25 0.48 7.73
CA THR A 503 17.26 0.95 6.34
C THR A 503 17.49 -0.18 5.34
N GLY A 504 17.42 -1.42 5.82
CA GLY A 504 17.56 -2.61 4.99
C GLY A 504 16.26 -2.93 4.25
N PHE A 505 16.30 -4.02 3.50
CA PHE A 505 15.14 -4.67 2.90
C PHE A 505 15.49 -6.07 2.43
N ARG A 506 14.52 -7.00 2.51
CA ARG A 506 14.60 -8.32 1.89
C ARG A 506 14.05 -8.26 0.47
N VAL A 507 14.79 -8.85 -0.47
CA VAL A 507 14.36 -9.00 -1.86
C VAL A 507 13.73 -10.37 -2.06
N PHE A 508 12.56 -10.37 -2.69
CA PHE A 508 11.88 -11.57 -3.15
C PHE A 508 11.53 -11.43 -4.64
N LYS A 509 11.55 -12.53 -5.39
CA LYS A 509 11.16 -12.56 -6.81
C LYS A 509 9.99 -13.51 -7.02
N LEU A 510 8.96 -13.06 -7.73
CA LEU A 510 7.84 -13.91 -8.13
C LEU A 510 8.34 -15.04 -9.05
N ASP A 511 7.96 -16.27 -8.72
CA ASP A 511 8.38 -17.47 -9.44
C ASP A 511 7.24 -18.52 -9.43
N SER A 512 7.39 -19.61 -10.18
CA SER A 512 6.46 -20.76 -10.15
C SER A 512 6.61 -21.55 -8.85
N SER A 513 5.51 -22.13 -8.34
CA SER A 513 5.49 -23.01 -7.16
C SER A 513 6.60 -24.08 -7.19
N ASN A 514 7.25 -24.27 -6.04
CA ASN A 514 8.23 -25.34 -5.81
C ASN A 514 7.56 -26.71 -5.63
N ILE A 515 6.27 -26.73 -5.25
CA ILE A 515 5.45 -27.95 -5.22
C ILE A 515 4.93 -28.22 -6.64
N ARG A 516 5.37 -29.33 -7.23
CA ARG A 516 4.98 -29.74 -8.59
C ARG A 516 3.55 -30.27 -8.60
N ALA A 517 2.73 -29.73 -9.50
CA ALA A 517 1.43 -30.30 -9.82
C ALA A 517 1.61 -31.52 -10.73
N TRP A 518 0.99 -32.64 -10.36
CA TRP A 518 0.92 -33.81 -11.23
C TRP A 518 0.24 -33.44 -12.55
N ARG A 519 1.03 -33.33 -13.62
CA ARG A 519 0.53 -33.07 -14.99
C ARG A 519 1.02 -34.20 -15.90
N PRO A 520 0.23 -35.27 -16.07
CA PRO A 520 0.65 -36.39 -16.92
C PRO A 520 0.77 -35.89 -18.37
N HIS A 521 1.99 -35.86 -18.89
CA HIS A 521 2.22 -35.68 -20.32
C HIS A 521 2.07 -37.04 -21.00
N PRO A 522 1.05 -37.23 -21.88
CA PRO A 522 0.79 -38.52 -22.51
C PRO A 522 1.97 -39.03 -23.36
N GLU A 523 2.86 -38.13 -23.77
CA GLU A 523 4.01 -38.42 -24.64
C GLU A 523 5.26 -38.89 -23.87
N ASP A 524 5.34 -38.68 -22.54
CA ASP A 524 6.48 -39.08 -21.71
C ASP A 524 6.06 -39.59 -20.32
N LEU A 525 5.36 -40.72 -20.32
CA LEU A 525 4.86 -41.41 -19.13
C LEU A 525 5.96 -41.87 -18.16
N GLY A 526 7.17 -42.16 -18.66
CA GLY A 526 8.29 -42.61 -17.83
C GLY A 526 8.81 -41.48 -16.93
N LYS A 527 9.09 -40.33 -17.54
CA LYS A 527 9.48 -39.13 -16.81
C LYS A 527 8.37 -38.62 -15.89
N ALA A 528 7.11 -38.68 -16.34
CA ALA A 528 5.97 -38.39 -15.48
C ALA A 528 5.99 -39.32 -14.26
N LEU A 529 6.14 -40.65 -14.40
CA LEU A 529 6.15 -41.56 -13.25
C LEU A 529 7.28 -41.25 -12.25
N GLU A 530 8.47 -40.88 -12.71
CA GLU A 530 9.57 -40.45 -11.85
C GLU A 530 9.26 -39.12 -11.12
N GLU A 531 8.65 -38.17 -11.82
CA GLU A 531 8.16 -36.89 -11.25
C GLU A 531 6.98 -37.09 -10.27
N SER A 532 6.34 -38.27 -10.24
CA SER A 532 5.31 -38.62 -9.25
C SER A 532 5.91 -39.03 -7.90
N VAL A 533 7.20 -39.35 -7.85
CA VAL A 533 7.89 -39.74 -6.62
C VAL A 533 8.44 -38.52 -5.89
N GLU A 534 8.97 -37.54 -6.64
CA GLU A 534 9.53 -36.31 -6.11
C GLU A 534 8.68 -35.08 -6.48
N HIS A 535 8.01 -34.51 -5.48
CA HIS A 535 7.07 -33.39 -5.67
C HIS A 535 7.76 -32.02 -5.55
N LEU A 536 9.03 -31.97 -5.15
CA LEU A 536 9.83 -30.76 -5.11
C LEU A 536 10.64 -30.58 -6.40
N SER A 537 10.78 -29.33 -6.85
CA SER A 537 11.60 -29.06 -8.02
C SER A 537 13.10 -29.23 -7.73
N SER A 538 13.79 -30.03 -8.56
CA SER A 538 15.21 -30.36 -8.43
C SER A 538 16.19 -29.19 -8.61
N GLU A 539 15.72 -28.03 -9.08
CA GLU A 539 16.55 -26.82 -9.30
C GLU A 539 16.48 -25.82 -8.13
N ARG A 540 15.84 -26.19 -7.02
CA ARG A 540 15.47 -25.26 -5.93
C ARG A 540 16.20 -25.57 -4.63
N THR A 541 16.43 -24.52 -3.85
CA THR A 541 17.09 -24.62 -2.54
C THR A 541 16.09 -24.92 -1.42
N GLU A 542 16.57 -25.46 -0.29
CA GLU A 542 15.73 -25.63 0.91
C GLU A 542 15.10 -24.31 1.37
N GLY A 543 15.82 -23.19 1.22
CA GLY A 543 15.31 -21.85 1.49
C GLY A 543 14.11 -21.47 0.61
N ASP A 544 14.14 -21.80 -0.69
CA ASP A 544 13.03 -21.49 -1.60
C ASP A 544 11.74 -22.20 -1.16
N VAL A 545 11.86 -23.48 -0.77
CA VAL A 545 10.73 -24.28 -0.27
C VAL A 545 10.25 -23.75 1.08
N LEU A 546 11.16 -23.37 1.97
CA LEU A 546 10.80 -22.83 3.29
C LEU A 546 9.98 -21.54 3.17
N TYR A 547 10.40 -20.58 2.34
CA TYR A 547 9.66 -19.33 2.14
C TYR A 547 8.31 -19.53 1.45
N GLU A 548 8.20 -20.52 0.57
CA GLU A 548 6.90 -20.94 0.02
C GLU A 548 5.96 -21.47 1.10
N LEU A 549 6.48 -22.27 2.05
CA LEU A 549 5.70 -22.72 3.20
C LEU A 549 5.22 -21.55 4.07
N LEU A 550 6.06 -20.52 4.27
CA LEU A 550 5.66 -19.33 5.03
C LEU A 550 4.43 -18.66 4.42
N LEU A 551 4.46 -18.41 3.10
CA LEU A 551 3.33 -17.82 2.38
C LEU A 551 2.07 -18.68 2.49
N LYS A 552 2.22 -19.99 2.29
CA LYS A 552 1.11 -20.95 2.27
C LYS A 552 0.45 -21.12 3.64
N LEU A 553 1.24 -21.01 4.71
CA LEU A 553 0.79 -21.08 6.10
C LEU A 553 0.43 -19.70 6.70
N GLY A 554 0.59 -18.61 5.95
CA GLY A 554 0.24 -17.26 6.42
C GLY A 554 1.22 -16.65 7.41
N LEU A 555 2.46 -17.13 7.42
CA LEU A 555 3.55 -16.57 8.23
C LEU A 555 4.18 -15.36 7.52
N ASP A 556 4.68 -14.42 8.32
CA ASP A 556 5.32 -13.20 7.83
C ASP A 556 6.65 -13.52 7.10
N LEU A 557 6.99 -12.80 6.03
CA LEU A 557 8.23 -13.03 5.28
C LEU A 557 9.49 -12.51 5.99
N CYS A 558 9.33 -11.65 6.99
CA CYS A 558 10.38 -11.09 7.84
C CYS A 558 10.54 -11.86 9.16
N VAL A 559 9.76 -12.93 9.36
CA VAL A 559 9.82 -13.76 10.58
C VAL A 559 11.24 -14.31 10.81
N PRO A 560 11.73 -14.38 12.06
CA PRO A 560 13.01 -15.02 12.36
C PRO A 560 12.98 -16.52 12.05
N ILE A 561 14.08 -17.01 11.50
CA ILE A 561 14.32 -18.42 11.17
C ILE A 561 15.60 -18.85 11.89
N GLU A 562 15.49 -19.83 12.79
CA GLU A 562 16.62 -20.47 13.46
C GLU A 562 16.88 -21.83 12.82
N GLU A 563 18.15 -22.24 12.76
CA GLU A 563 18.57 -23.52 12.19
C GLU A 563 19.36 -24.32 13.22
N HIS A 564 18.98 -25.58 13.44
CA HIS A 564 19.71 -26.54 14.25
C HIS A 564 19.93 -27.85 13.51
N THR A 565 21.09 -28.48 13.74
CA THR A 565 21.35 -29.84 13.28
C THR A 565 20.87 -30.84 14.32
N ILE A 566 19.88 -31.68 13.96
CA ILE A 566 19.30 -32.70 14.83
C ILE A 566 19.43 -34.06 14.16
N ALA A 567 20.06 -35.02 14.84
CA ALA A 567 20.33 -36.37 14.30
C ALA A 567 21.03 -36.37 12.92
N GLY A 568 21.81 -35.32 12.61
CA GLY A 568 22.49 -35.15 11.32
C GLY A 568 21.63 -34.56 10.20
N ALA A 569 20.36 -34.22 10.47
CA ALA A 569 19.50 -33.48 9.56
C ALA A 569 19.42 -32.00 9.96
N THR A 570 19.35 -31.11 8.97
CA THR A 570 19.09 -29.69 9.19
C THR A 570 17.61 -29.48 9.47
N VAL A 571 17.30 -28.81 10.58
CA VAL A 571 15.93 -28.49 11.01
C VAL A 571 15.81 -26.99 11.22
N HIS A 572 14.80 -26.39 10.60
CA HIS A 572 14.49 -24.97 10.74
C HIS A 572 13.33 -24.78 11.71
N SER A 573 13.46 -23.84 12.64
CA SER A 573 12.39 -23.34 13.50
C SER A 573 12.05 -21.91 13.10
N VAL A 574 10.78 -21.66 12.81
CA VAL A 574 10.28 -20.38 12.32
C VAL A 574 9.31 -19.77 13.31
N GLY A 575 9.47 -18.48 13.58
CA GLY A 575 8.59 -17.73 14.49
C GLY A 575 8.67 -18.20 15.94
N GLY A 576 9.83 -18.73 16.36
CA GLY A 576 10.03 -19.26 17.71
C GLY A 576 9.36 -20.62 17.95
N GLY A 577 9.16 -21.42 16.91
CA GLY A 577 8.63 -22.79 17.00
C GLY A 577 7.19 -22.98 16.51
N THR A 578 6.59 -21.95 15.88
CA THR A 578 5.25 -22.07 15.24
C THR A 578 5.29 -22.98 14.02
N LEU A 579 6.38 -22.96 13.26
CA LEU A 579 6.65 -23.90 12.17
C LEU A 579 8.02 -24.54 12.38
N ILE A 580 8.06 -25.87 12.33
CA ILE A 580 9.29 -26.64 12.27
C ILE A 580 9.36 -27.34 10.92
N ALA A 581 10.42 -27.11 10.15
CA ALA A 581 10.61 -27.71 8.83
C ALA A 581 11.91 -28.52 8.79
N CYS A 582 11.82 -29.79 8.38
CA CYS A 582 12.97 -30.64 8.08
C CYS A 582 12.87 -31.08 6.63
N LEU A 583 13.67 -30.44 5.78
CA LEU A 583 13.64 -30.62 4.32
C LEU A 583 14.77 -31.51 3.79
N ALA A 584 15.46 -32.21 4.69
CA ALA A 584 16.56 -33.11 4.37
C ALA A 584 16.15 -34.15 3.32
N GLU A 585 17.06 -34.48 2.40
CA GLU A 585 16.77 -35.41 1.30
C GLU A 585 16.63 -36.87 1.75
N LYS A 586 17.20 -37.21 2.92
CA LYS A 586 17.21 -38.58 3.47
C LYS A 586 17.10 -38.57 4.98
N ILE A 587 16.18 -39.37 5.50
CA ILE A 587 15.96 -39.64 6.92
C ILE A 587 16.08 -41.16 7.10
N GLU A 588 17.22 -41.59 7.63
CA GLU A 588 17.51 -43.01 7.88
C GLU A 588 16.69 -43.54 9.07
N ARG A 589 16.30 -44.82 9.00
CA ARG A 589 15.39 -45.44 9.97
C ARG A 589 15.90 -45.41 11.41
N ASP A 590 17.20 -45.52 11.60
CA ASP A 590 17.86 -45.48 12.91
C ASP A 590 17.96 -44.06 13.50
N LYS A 591 17.80 -43.01 12.67
CA LYS A 591 17.83 -41.61 13.08
C LYS A 591 16.46 -41.02 13.40
N VAL A 592 15.37 -41.67 12.99
CA VAL A 592 13.99 -41.19 13.15
C VAL A 592 13.65 -40.83 14.60
N GLU A 593 13.95 -41.73 15.54
CA GLU A 593 13.60 -41.51 16.95
C GLU A 593 14.40 -40.36 17.55
N ALA A 594 15.70 -40.30 17.27
CA ALA A 594 16.58 -39.21 17.70
C ALA A 594 16.18 -37.86 17.10
N LEU A 595 15.76 -37.85 15.83
CA LEU A 595 15.26 -36.66 15.15
C LEU A 595 13.97 -36.15 15.81
N ALA A 596 12.99 -37.04 16.01
CA ALA A 596 11.71 -36.68 16.63
C ALA A 596 11.90 -36.17 18.07
N GLN A 597 12.68 -36.87 18.90
CA GLN A 597 12.97 -36.44 20.27
C GLN A 597 13.74 -35.12 20.32
N GLY A 598 14.69 -34.91 19.40
CA GLY A 598 15.42 -33.64 19.32
C GLY A 598 14.52 -32.47 18.94
N ILE A 599 13.58 -32.68 18.02
CA ILE A 599 12.56 -31.67 17.66
C ILE A 599 11.67 -31.35 18.87
N VAL A 600 11.17 -32.37 19.57
CA VAL A 600 10.37 -32.19 20.79
C VAL A 600 11.14 -31.38 21.83
N LYS A 601 12.38 -31.76 22.11
CA LYS A 601 13.23 -31.06 23.08
C LYS A 601 13.42 -29.60 22.70
N TRP A 602 13.72 -29.32 21.44
CA TRP A 602 13.93 -27.95 20.99
C TRP A 602 12.63 -27.13 21.06
N HIS A 603 11.50 -27.74 20.71
CA HIS A 603 10.17 -27.13 20.85
C HIS A 603 9.84 -26.78 22.31
N GLU A 604 10.10 -27.69 23.25
CA GLU A 604 9.92 -27.45 24.69
C GLU A 604 10.83 -26.34 25.21
N GLU A 605 12.08 -26.26 24.72
CA GLU A 605 13.02 -25.19 25.05
C GLU A 605 12.54 -23.81 24.54
N GLN A 606 11.93 -23.77 23.34
CA GLN A 606 11.39 -22.54 22.75
C GLN A 606 10.05 -22.12 23.38
N ASN A 607 9.26 -23.06 23.90
CA ASN A 607 7.94 -22.85 24.52
C ASN A 607 7.04 -21.88 23.70
N PRO A 608 6.78 -22.17 22.41
CA PRO A 608 6.03 -21.28 21.54
C PRO A 608 4.60 -21.05 22.04
N ALA A 609 4.10 -19.84 21.82
CA ALA A 609 2.70 -19.53 22.02
C ALA A 609 1.90 -19.92 20.76
N GLY A 610 1.15 -21.02 20.83
CA GLY A 610 0.18 -21.41 19.80
C GLY A 610 0.40 -22.80 19.20
N ASP A 611 -0.40 -23.13 18.19
CA ASP A 611 -0.33 -24.42 17.52
C ASP A 611 0.93 -24.51 16.65
N ILE A 612 1.62 -25.64 16.77
CA ILE A 612 2.80 -25.97 15.97
C ILE A 612 2.40 -26.72 14.70
N THR A 613 3.04 -26.39 13.58
CA THR A 613 3.03 -27.20 12.37
C THR A 613 4.42 -27.76 12.09
N CYS A 614 4.53 -29.07 11.88
CA CYS A 614 5.77 -29.69 11.42
C CYS A 614 5.63 -30.10 9.96
N VAL A 615 6.64 -29.78 9.14
CA VAL A 615 6.68 -30.12 7.71
C VAL A 615 7.92 -30.93 7.40
N PHE A 616 7.73 -32.05 6.69
CA PHE A 616 8.80 -32.94 6.24
C PHE A 616 8.72 -33.17 4.73
N ARG A 617 9.83 -33.52 4.09
CA ARG A 617 9.82 -34.03 2.71
C ARG A 617 9.36 -35.49 2.71
N ASP A 618 8.32 -35.81 1.93
CA ASP A 618 7.74 -37.17 1.91
C ASP A 618 8.75 -38.21 1.41
N SER A 619 9.47 -37.89 0.35
CA SER A 619 10.47 -38.76 -0.28
C SER A 619 11.73 -38.98 0.57
N ALA A 620 11.91 -38.23 1.66
CA ALA A 620 13.08 -38.35 2.51
C ALA A 620 13.06 -39.59 3.41
N PHE A 621 11.88 -40.13 3.73
CA PHE A 621 11.75 -41.25 4.64
C PHE A 621 12.19 -42.57 3.99
N ALA A 622 12.96 -43.38 4.72
CA ALA A 622 13.41 -44.68 4.24
C ALA A 622 12.25 -45.66 3.93
N ASP A 623 11.17 -45.61 4.72
CA ASP A 623 9.96 -46.42 4.55
C ASP A 623 8.74 -45.77 5.26
N ASP A 624 7.52 -46.26 4.99
CA ASP A 624 6.28 -45.79 5.64
C ASP A 624 6.27 -46.00 7.16
N VAL A 625 7.05 -46.98 7.65
CA VAL A 625 7.16 -47.28 9.08
C VAL A 625 7.95 -46.17 9.78
N ALA A 626 9.07 -45.74 9.21
CA ALA A 626 9.85 -44.60 9.67
C ALA A 626 9.00 -43.32 9.73
N LYS A 627 8.22 -43.05 8.67
CA LYS A 627 7.29 -41.91 8.63
C LYS A 627 6.24 -41.97 9.74
N THR A 628 5.60 -43.12 9.92
CA THR A 628 4.54 -43.32 10.92
C THR A 628 5.10 -43.21 12.35
N ASN A 629 6.29 -43.77 12.59
CA ASN A 629 6.94 -43.69 13.90
C ASN A 629 7.30 -42.26 14.27
N LEU A 630 7.85 -41.49 13.32
CA LEU A 630 8.16 -40.08 13.54
C LEU A 630 6.90 -39.30 13.92
N ALA A 631 5.82 -39.47 13.14
CA ALA A 631 4.56 -38.80 13.40
C ALA A 631 3.98 -39.16 14.78
N ALA A 632 4.00 -40.45 15.14
CA ALA A 632 3.50 -40.92 16.43
C ALA A 632 4.28 -40.33 17.61
N ILE A 633 5.61 -40.21 17.52
CA ILE A 633 6.43 -39.61 18.60
C ILE A 633 6.07 -38.12 18.77
N LEU A 634 5.96 -37.37 17.67
CA LEU A 634 5.60 -35.96 17.71
C LEU A 634 4.17 -35.76 18.28
N GLU A 635 3.20 -36.55 17.82
CA GLU A 635 1.82 -36.51 18.31
C GLU A 635 1.72 -36.82 19.81
N GLN A 636 2.49 -37.80 20.32
CA GLN A 636 2.55 -38.14 21.74
C GLN A 636 3.02 -36.97 22.63
N HIS A 637 3.79 -36.04 22.07
CA HIS A 637 4.30 -34.86 22.76
C HIS A 637 3.52 -33.58 22.41
N GLY A 638 2.29 -33.73 21.87
CA GLY A 638 1.38 -32.61 21.63
C GLY A 638 1.55 -31.89 20.29
N ILE A 639 2.44 -32.37 19.41
CA ILE A 639 2.67 -31.81 18.07
C ILE A 639 1.75 -32.52 17.07
N ALA A 640 0.52 -32.05 16.94
CA ALA A 640 -0.52 -32.75 16.16
C ALA A 640 -0.52 -32.41 14.65
N ASN A 641 -0.17 -31.19 14.26
CA ASN A 641 -0.24 -30.77 12.85
C ASN A 641 1.03 -31.15 12.10
N ILE A 642 1.09 -32.39 11.61
CA ILE A 642 2.25 -32.94 10.91
C ILE A 642 1.93 -33.13 9.42
N ARG A 643 2.67 -32.42 8.56
CA ARG A 643 2.50 -32.43 7.10
C ARG A 643 3.74 -32.98 6.39
N SER A 644 3.52 -33.53 5.20
CA SER A 644 4.58 -33.94 4.26
C SER A 644 4.39 -33.26 2.91
N LEU A 645 5.49 -32.89 2.25
CA LEU A 645 5.52 -32.39 0.86
C LEU A 645 5.76 -33.51 -0.14
#